data_AF-A0A2A4WNG0-F1
#
_entry.id   AF-A0A2A4WNG0-F1
#
_cell.length_a   1.000
_cell.length_b   1.000
_cell.length_c   1.000
_cell.angle_alpha   90.00
_cell.angle_beta   90.00
_cell.angle_gamma   90.00
#
_symmetry.space_group_name_H-M   'P 1'
#
loop_
_entity.id
_entity.type
_entity.pdbx_description
1 polymer ?
#
loop_
_entity_poly.entity_id
_entity_poly.type
_entity_poly.pdbx_seq_one_letter_code
_entity_poly.pdbx_strand_id
1 'polypeptide(L)'
;MDMISAIKKSLTVGQQWLLVAILAVSQCLIVPGAMAQNTAVDVNCEPALDWETYSDYLISVDETRVMWIQQDLNTLVAQGVLQSDVPVDGFLWAKTREALYEYCQSLSAQPSGGFAIGLIQKLDQQIALMAAVENTINASTVADEIASDEKEEPLVKKEQAVVDANVVSQKIEMLTAEQPASWYQLSEQALASAKENAANDASTLPSAASLDNISQIIDVPYLNEAAFLAAVLAKASISTDEYPALTQALALAARMTSSSELKDIVLDDDDCGCAQEFSDTVYGFYPYWLSAGIAKKESEDAGQQAAALPIEAETTELSPVVVPTINYSVINRIAYYALTVDHNGEIQKPLHWNSEGQLGNFIHKAHRHKTAVDLVIYSDQWMNWSDADQTRAVRSIARQLRLEVEYKQDGVMAYAPFLNGTSASPDGVTLYFDHYANSAIEARQGIVRFVKQLHTQLAKQDRSLKINVLLDIETSVLETSDDLFMNLKDLLVKKDDDSLVYVDSLIVFLSEPTTDTKKKLRSKIEDEFSGKERMLVLRKVIPVITPHGHEKDPKGTYEQFKHDLIYFNNNFAGIGLWPVPLISDADADAIAKAIDAQFSIKSGNGVLNAISEKYPRLCKYACPNRKVLRLMFDGLLILIVGYGVLAIFSRRLRRFYNRHSIYFKLYMFAMVMVFMTSLVCDPFWKERRDAVFVGALLSVAAFFMIRKYTSAKQGALP
;
A
#
# COMPACT_ATOMS: atom_id res chain seq x y z
N MET A 1 48.53 -12.91 0.75
CA MET A 1 49.18 -12.27 1.92
C MET A 1 50.39 -11.40 1.53
N ASP A 2 51.06 -11.63 0.39
CA ASP A 2 52.25 -10.86 0.00
C ASP A 2 52.01 -9.40 -0.41
N MET A 3 50.84 -9.08 -0.95
CA MET A 3 50.48 -7.70 -1.32
C MET A 3 50.31 -6.77 -0.09
N ILE A 4 49.83 -7.30 1.03
CA ILE A 4 49.65 -6.55 2.29
C ILE A 4 51.01 -6.29 2.97
N SER A 5 51.96 -7.22 2.82
CA SER A 5 53.33 -7.08 3.32
C SER A 5 54.13 -6.02 2.54
N ALA A 6 53.94 -5.95 1.22
CA ALA A 6 54.55 -4.93 0.37
C ALA A 6 54.03 -3.52 0.69
N ILE A 7 52.73 -3.37 0.93
CA ILE A 7 52.11 -2.08 1.31
C ILE A 7 52.61 -1.64 2.70
N LYS A 8 52.79 -2.55 3.65
CA LYS A 8 53.33 -2.21 4.99
C LYS A 8 54.74 -1.64 4.95
N LYS A 9 55.61 -2.12 4.05
CA LYS A 9 57.00 -1.67 3.95
C LYS A 9 57.18 -0.30 3.26
N SER A 10 56.21 0.16 2.47
CA SER A 10 56.29 1.46 1.78
C SER A 10 55.70 2.63 2.56
N LEU A 11 55.01 2.36 3.69
CA LEU A 11 54.34 3.38 4.49
C LEU A 11 55.27 3.87 5.60
N THR A 12 55.46 5.18 5.69
CA THR A 12 56.14 5.80 6.84
C THR A 12 55.36 5.50 8.13
N VAL A 13 56.04 5.50 9.28
CA VAL A 13 55.42 5.21 10.60
C VAL A 13 54.16 6.03 10.84
N GLY A 14 54.12 7.29 10.38
CA GLY A 14 52.92 8.14 10.47
C GLY A 14 51.73 7.67 9.61
N GLN A 15 51.97 7.06 8.45
CA GLN A 15 50.92 6.56 7.57
C GLN A 15 50.37 5.20 8.02
N GLN A 16 51.19 4.37 8.69
CA GLN A 16 50.73 3.15 9.32
C GLN A 16 49.74 3.45 10.46
N TRP A 17 50.02 4.50 11.27
CA TRP A 17 49.11 4.96 12.32
C TRP A 17 47.78 5.52 11.76
N LEU A 18 47.81 6.20 10.61
CA LEU A 18 46.60 6.70 9.95
C LEU A 18 45.70 5.55 9.45
N LEU A 19 46.29 4.52 8.85
CA LEU A 19 45.57 3.32 8.38
C LEU A 19 44.93 2.54 9.54
N VAL A 20 45.63 2.43 10.67
CA VAL A 20 45.10 1.81 11.90
C VAL A 20 43.97 2.67 12.49
N ALA A 21 44.08 3.99 12.49
CA ALA A 21 43.01 4.88 12.95
C ALA A 21 41.75 4.82 12.07
N ILE A 22 41.91 4.74 10.74
CA ILE A 22 40.77 4.59 9.80
C ILE A 22 40.06 3.24 9.99
N LEU A 23 40.83 2.16 10.18
CA LEU A 23 40.27 0.83 10.45
C LEU A 23 39.62 0.73 11.85
N ALA A 24 40.15 1.42 12.86
CA ALA A 24 39.58 1.46 14.20
C ALA A 24 38.27 2.26 14.26
N VAL A 25 38.18 3.40 13.55
CA VAL A 25 36.93 4.18 13.45
C VAL A 25 35.85 3.41 12.68
N SER A 26 36.23 2.59 11.70
CA SER A 26 35.30 1.68 11.01
C SER A 26 34.73 0.57 11.91
N GLN A 27 35.41 0.20 13.00
CA GLN A 27 34.95 -0.84 13.93
C GLN A 27 34.17 -0.28 15.13
N CYS A 28 34.33 1.01 15.47
CA CYS A 28 33.56 1.65 16.54
C CYS A 28 32.13 2.05 16.14
N LEU A 29 31.73 1.90 14.88
CA LEU A 29 30.35 2.16 14.42
C LEU A 29 29.37 1.01 14.67
N ILE A 30 29.79 -0.05 15.38
CA ILE A 30 28.94 -1.21 15.72
C ILE A 30 29.08 -1.54 17.21
N VAL A 31 28.57 -0.68 18.11
CA VAL A 31 28.16 -1.08 19.47
C VAL A 31 27.01 -0.16 19.94
N PRO A 32 25.86 -0.70 20.38
CA PRO A 32 24.86 0.08 21.10
C PRO A 32 25.31 0.29 22.55
N GLY A 33 25.53 1.54 22.95
CA GLY A 33 25.89 1.90 24.32
C GLY A 33 24.67 2.29 25.15
N ALA A 34 24.30 1.45 26.11
CA ALA A 34 23.47 1.84 27.24
C ALA A 34 24.38 2.26 28.40
N MET A 35 24.31 3.53 28.80
CA MET A 35 24.89 4.06 30.03
C MET A 35 23.86 4.98 30.67
N ALA A 36 23.18 4.50 31.71
CA ALA A 36 22.25 5.28 32.50
C ALA A 36 23.02 6.04 33.60
N GLN A 37 22.85 7.37 33.65
CA GLN A 37 23.25 8.20 34.78
C GLN A 37 22.00 8.57 35.59
N ASN A 38 22.04 8.32 36.90
CA ASN A 38 21.01 8.71 37.86
C ASN A 38 21.02 10.24 38.04
N THR A 39 20.12 10.92 37.36
CA THR A 39 19.62 12.25 37.74
C THR A 39 18.21 12.08 38.30
N ALA A 40 17.85 12.83 39.34
CA ALA A 40 16.48 12.90 39.84
C ALA A 40 15.55 13.14 38.65
N VAL A 41 14.68 12.17 38.37
CA VAL A 41 13.76 12.20 37.23
C VAL A 41 12.66 13.19 37.59
N ASP A 42 12.64 14.34 36.92
CA ASP A 42 11.42 15.11 36.78
C ASP A 42 10.38 14.16 36.20
N VAL A 43 9.36 13.82 36.98
CA VAL A 43 8.26 12.96 36.53
C VAL A 43 7.49 13.77 35.49
N ASN A 44 7.89 13.63 34.22
CA ASN A 44 7.16 14.22 33.11
C ASN A 44 5.89 13.39 32.89
N CYS A 45 4.74 13.89 33.34
CA CYS A 45 3.44 13.25 33.15
C CYS A 45 2.91 13.38 31.70
N GLU A 46 3.53 14.22 30.87
CA GLU A 46 3.07 14.56 29.52
C GLU A 46 2.99 13.35 28.56
N PRO A 47 3.94 12.38 28.54
CA PRO A 47 3.83 11.19 27.70
C PRO A 47 2.71 10.22 28.12
N ALA A 48 2.30 10.21 29.39
CA ALA A 48 1.17 9.38 29.86
C ALA A 48 -0.19 10.01 29.53
N LEU A 49 -0.20 11.27 29.08
CA LEU A 49 -1.38 12.06 28.73
C LEU A 49 -1.46 12.34 27.23
N ASP A 50 -0.39 12.04 26.49
CA ASP A 50 -0.43 11.95 25.05
C ASP A 50 -1.48 10.91 24.66
N TRP A 51 -2.46 11.36 23.86
CA TRP A 51 -3.64 10.56 23.53
C TRP A 51 -3.25 9.25 22.83
N GLU A 52 -2.20 9.30 22.00
CA GLU A 52 -1.71 8.17 21.23
C GLU A 52 -1.07 7.12 22.17
N THR A 53 -0.15 7.55 23.04
CA THR A 53 0.51 6.68 24.03
C THR A 53 -0.47 6.10 25.05
N TYR A 54 -1.44 6.90 25.51
CA TYR A 54 -2.47 6.47 26.46
C TYR A 54 -3.50 5.54 25.81
N SER A 55 -3.87 5.80 24.55
CA SER A 55 -4.72 4.91 23.75
C SER A 55 -4.05 3.55 23.54
N ASP A 56 -2.75 3.53 23.21
CA ASP A 56 -1.99 2.30 23.03
C ASP A 56 -1.89 1.47 24.33
N TYR A 57 -1.67 2.14 25.47
CA TYR A 57 -1.71 1.48 26.78
C TYR A 57 -3.09 0.88 27.08
N LEU A 58 -4.18 1.62 26.83
CA LEU A 58 -5.53 1.12 27.05
C LEU A 58 -5.91 -0.04 26.14
N ILE A 59 -5.43 -0.05 24.89
CA ILE A 59 -5.60 -1.16 23.95
C ILE A 59 -4.88 -2.44 24.45
N SER A 60 -3.87 -2.28 25.30
CA SER A 60 -3.08 -3.39 25.87
C SER A 60 -3.61 -3.96 27.19
N VAL A 61 -4.61 -3.33 27.82
CA VAL A 61 -5.08 -3.67 29.17
C VAL A 61 -6.51 -4.24 29.13
N ASP A 62 -6.78 -5.33 29.86
CA ASP A 62 -8.11 -5.94 29.90
C ASP A 62 -9.15 -5.10 30.67
N GLU A 63 -10.43 -5.26 30.32
CA GLU A 63 -11.57 -4.49 30.85
C GLU A 63 -11.69 -4.56 32.38
N THR A 64 -11.41 -5.72 32.98
CA THR A 64 -11.40 -5.91 34.44
C THR A 64 -10.40 -4.98 35.11
N ARG A 65 -9.23 -4.80 34.49
CA ARG A 65 -8.13 -4.00 35.02
C ARG A 65 -8.40 -2.50 34.89
N VAL A 66 -9.12 -2.08 33.84
CA VAL A 66 -9.66 -0.70 33.73
C VAL A 66 -10.66 -0.43 34.87
N MET A 67 -11.53 -1.38 35.19
CA MET A 67 -12.48 -1.22 36.32
C MET A 67 -11.76 -1.10 37.67
N TRP A 68 -10.68 -1.85 37.91
CA TRP A 68 -9.90 -1.73 39.15
C TRP A 68 -9.24 -0.35 39.29
N ILE A 69 -8.64 0.17 38.23
CA ILE A 69 -8.05 1.52 38.21
C ILE A 69 -9.13 2.57 38.50
N GLN A 70 -10.32 2.41 37.90
CA GLN A 70 -11.45 3.28 38.13
C GLN A 70 -11.94 3.25 39.58
N GLN A 71 -11.99 2.05 40.19
CA GLN A 71 -12.41 1.87 41.58
C GLN A 71 -11.40 2.49 42.57
N ASP A 72 -10.10 2.37 42.27
CA ASP A 72 -9.04 3.01 43.07
C ASP A 72 -9.09 4.54 42.96
N LEU A 73 -9.29 5.09 41.75
CA LEU A 73 -9.46 6.54 41.55
C LEU A 73 -10.67 7.09 42.30
N ASN A 74 -11.82 6.41 42.20
CA ASN A 74 -13.03 6.76 42.95
C ASN A 74 -12.79 6.74 44.47
N THR A 75 -12.02 5.76 44.95
CA THR A 75 -11.68 5.65 46.38
C THR A 75 -10.80 6.82 46.82
N LEU A 76 -9.84 7.26 45.99
CA LEU A 76 -8.97 8.40 46.28
C LEU A 76 -9.72 9.74 46.27
N VAL A 77 -10.67 9.92 45.34
CA VAL A 77 -11.59 11.08 45.35
C VAL A 77 -12.45 11.07 46.60
N ALA A 78 -13.03 9.91 46.97
CA ALA A 78 -13.85 9.78 48.18
C ALA A 78 -13.08 10.03 49.49
N GLN A 79 -11.77 9.74 49.50
CA GLN A 79 -10.87 10.02 50.63
C GLN A 79 -10.41 11.49 50.68
N GLY A 80 -10.79 12.32 49.71
CA GLY A 80 -10.38 13.73 49.61
C GLY A 80 -8.91 13.92 49.24
N VAL A 81 -8.25 12.86 48.75
CA VAL A 81 -6.86 12.91 48.27
C VAL A 81 -6.80 13.59 46.90
N LEU A 82 -7.84 13.42 46.09
CA LEU A 82 -8.05 14.13 44.83
C LEU A 82 -9.19 15.13 45.00
N GLN A 83 -8.90 16.41 44.76
CA GLN A 83 -9.90 17.49 44.81
C GLN A 83 -10.60 17.62 43.45
N SER A 84 -11.36 16.59 43.06
CA SER A 84 -12.25 16.69 41.91
C SER A 84 -13.68 16.91 42.39
N ASP A 85 -14.26 18.06 42.04
CA ASP A 85 -15.63 18.44 42.44
C ASP A 85 -16.73 17.62 41.73
N VAL A 86 -16.34 16.63 40.90
CA VAL A 86 -17.27 15.81 40.12
C VAL A 86 -16.83 14.34 40.18
N PRO A 87 -17.74 13.39 40.49
CA PRO A 87 -17.41 11.97 40.41
C PRO A 87 -16.90 11.64 39.01
N VAL A 88 -15.76 10.95 38.94
CA VAL A 88 -15.18 10.48 37.67
C VAL A 88 -16.24 9.69 36.90
N ASP A 89 -16.33 9.95 35.60
CA ASP A 89 -17.47 9.63 34.73
C ASP A 89 -17.65 8.14 34.42
N GLY A 90 -16.92 7.25 35.10
CA GLY A 90 -17.07 5.79 35.04
C GLY A 90 -16.66 5.17 33.70
N PHE A 91 -16.43 5.99 32.69
CA PHE A 91 -15.83 5.65 31.42
C PHE A 91 -14.87 6.78 31.04
N LEU A 92 -13.77 6.42 30.39
CA LEU A 92 -12.53 7.19 30.15
C LEU A 92 -12.71 8.49 29.34
N TRP A 93 -13.55 9.38 29.86
CA TRP A 93 -13.88 10.68 29.30
C TRP A 93 -13.08 11.77 30.02
N ALA A 94 -13.40 13.03 29.74
CA ALA A 94 -12.61 14.18 30.13
C ALA A 94 -12.33 14.24 31.65
N LYS A 95 -13.28 13.81 32.50
CA LYS A 95 -13.14 13.96 33.96
C LYS A 95 -12.23 12.89 34.57
N THR A 96 -12.29 11.65 34.08
CA THR A 96 -11.34 10.61 34.50
C THR A 96 -9.91 10.98 34.11
N ARG A 97 -9.71 11.61 32.94
CA ARG A 97 -8.40 12.12 32.49
C ARG A 97 -7.93 13.30 33.34
N GLU A 98 -8.82 14.22 33.68
CA GLU A 98 -8.53 15.35 34.56
C GLU A 98 -8.14 14.88 35.97
N ALA A 99 -8.85 13.90 36.53
CA ALA A 99 -8.50 13.31 37.83
C ALA A 99 -7.16 12.56 37.81
N LEU A 100 -6.84 11.84 36.73
CA LEU A 100 -5.52 11.20 36.53
C LEU A 100 -4.39 12.22 36.40
N TYR A 101 -4.66 13.34 35.73
CA TYR A 101 -3.72 14.45 35.60
C TYR A 101 -3.42 15.09 36.95
N GLU A 102 -4.46 15.43 37.71
CA GLU A 102 -4.33 15.98 39.06
C GLU A 102 -3.63 14.99 40.01
N TYR A 103 -3.90 13.69 39.86
CA TYR A 103 -3.20 12.64 40.61
C TYR A 103 -1.70 12.60 40.27
N CYS A 104 -1.34 12.59 38.98
CA CYS A 104 0.06 12.58 38.55
C CYS A 104 0.80 13.85 39.01
N GLN A 105 0.15 15.01 38.92
CA GLN A 105 0.70 16.27 39.45
C GLN A 105 0.86 16.25 40.98
N SER A 106 -0.12 15.74 41.72
CA SER A 106 -0.05 15.64 43.19
C SER A 106 1.11 14.75 43.65
N LEU A 107 1.44 13.71 42.87
CA LEU A 107 2.57 12.82 43.12
C LEU A 107 3.93 13.50 42.87
N SER A 108 4.02 14.43 41.91
CA SER A 108 5.24 15.22 41.68
C SER A 108 5.56 16.17 42.85
N ALA A 109 4.55 16.53 43.65
CA ALA A 109 4.67 17.47 44.75
C ALA A 109 4.94 16.84 46.14
N GLN A 110 4.85 15.51 46.30
CA GLN A 110 5.11 14.85 47.58
C GLN A 110 6.50 14.20 47.65
N PRO A 111 7.39 14.66 48.55
CA PRO A 111 8.65 13.98 48.78
C PRO A 111 8.41 12.71 49.60
N SER A 112 8.75 11.56 49.01
CA SER A 112 8.76 10.21 49.62
C SER A 112 7.41 9.54 49.88
N GLY A 113 6.68 9.18 48.82
CA GLY A 113 5.63 8.16 48.88
C GLY A 113 6.13 6.81 48.37
N GLY A 114 6.42 5.86 49.28
CA GLY A 114 6.86 4.50 48.95
C GLY A 114 5.88 3.68 48.09
N PHE A 115 4.66 4.19 47.85
CA PHE A 115 3.68 3.57 46.98
C PHE A 115 4.01 3.72 45.49
N ALA A 116 4.51 4.87 45.02
CA ALA A 116 4.87 5.04 43.61
C ALA A 116 6.11 4.21 43.23
N ILE A 117 7.11 4.19 44.11
CA ILE A 117 8.26 3.27 44.00
C ILE A 117 7.79 1.81 44.09
N GLY A 118 6.82 1.51 44.97
CA GLY A 118 6.25 0.16 45.09
C GLY A 118 5.41 -0.27 43.89
N LEU A 119 4.70 0.64 43.23
CA LEU A 119 3.91 0.37 42.03
C LEU A 119 4.83 0.12 40.82
N ILE A 120 5.86 0.96 40.65
CA ILE A 120 6.88 0.79 39.62
C ILE A 120 7.70 -0.49 39.87
N GLN A 121 8.13 -0.76 41.12
CA GLN A 121 8.85 -1.99 41.45
C GLN A 121 7.99 -3.25 41.26
N LYS A 122 6.68 -3.19 41.53
CA LYS A 122 5.77 -4.32 41.27
C LYS A 122 5.52 -4.54 39.78
N LEU A 123 5.46 -3.48 38.98
CA LEU A 123 5.40 -3.55 37.52
C LEU A 123 6.69 -4.17 36.96
N ASP A 124 7.86 -3.73 37.41
CA ASP A 124 9.15 -4.25 36.97
C ASP A 124 9.40 -5.71 37.42
N GLN A 125 9.03 -6.07 38.65
CA GLN A 125 9.13 -7.47 39.13
C GLN A 125 8.21 -8.42 38.36
N GLN A 126 7.04 -7.95 37.89
CA GLN A 126 6.15 -8.79 37.09
C GLN A 126 6.61 -8.94 35.64
N ILE A 127 7.23 -7.91 35.04
CA ILE A 127 7.88 -8.03 33.73
C ILE A 127 8.99 -9.09 33.79
N ALA A 128 9.78 -9.12 34.87
CA ALA A 128 10.80 -10.13 35.08
C ALA A 128 10.24 -11.55 35.33
N LEU A 129 9.09 -11.67 36.01
CA LEU A 129 8.43 -12.96 36.25
C LEU A 129 7.82 -13.55 34.97
N MET A 130 7.25 -12.69 34.10
CA MET A 130 6.71 -13.12 32.81
C MET A 130 7.81 -13.62 31.85
N ALA A 131 8.99 -12.96 31.86
CA ALA A 131 10.16 -13.44 31.11
C ALA A 131 10.72 -14.79 31.62
N ALA A 132 10.50 -15.13 32.90
CA ALA A 132 10.90 -16.43 33.45
C ALA A 132 9.90 -17.55 33.13
N VAL A 133 8.60 -17.24 33.10
CA VAL A 133 7.54 -18.20 32.72
C VAL A 133 7.66 -18.60 31.24
N GLU A 134 7.99 -17.65 30.37
CA GLU A 134 8.22 -17.90 28.93
C GLU A 134 9.39 -18.88 28.67
N ASN A 135 10.44 -18.83 29.49
CA ASN A 135 11.55 -19.78 29.43
C ASN A 135 11.22 -21.17 30.00
N THR A 136 10.18 -21.28 30.83
CA THR A 136 9.77 -22.56 31.44
C THR A 136 8.76 -23.30 30.56
N ILE A 137 7.95 -22.59 29.79
CA ILE A 137 6.97 -23.17 28.85
C ILE A 137 7.67 -23.79 27.63
N ASN A 138 8.76 -23.21 27.16
CA ASN A 138 9.55 -23.74 26.04
C ASN A 138 10.31 -25.05 26.35
N ALA A 139 10.39 -25.46 27.62
CA ALA A 139 11.06 -26.70 28.02
C ALA A 139 10.10 -27.90 28.16
N SER A 140 8.78 -27.70 28.12
CA SER A 140 7.79 -28.73 28.48
C SER A 140 6.94 -29.27 27.32
N THR A 141 7.17 -28.83 26.08
CA THR A 141 6.36 -29.21 24.91
C THR A 141 7.01 -30.26 23.99
N VAL A 142 8.01 -31.00 24.47
CA VAL A 142 8.61 -32.14 23.75
C VAL A 142 8.43 -33.45 24.52
N ALA A 143 7.18 -33.87 24.72
CA ALA A 143 6.83 -35.25 25.05
C ALA A 143 5.32 -35.45 24.79
N ASP A 144 4.96 -36.57 24.16
CA ASP A 144 3.61 -37.05 23.84
C ASP A 144 2.98 -36.36 22.61
N GLU A 145 2.63 -37.01 21.48
CA GLU A 145 2.05 -38.34 21.24
C GLU A 145 2.37 -38.86 19.82
N ILE A 146 2.61 -40.17 19.70
CA ILE A 146 2.66 -40.96 18.46
C ILE A 146 1.51 -41.99 18.50
N ALA A 147 0.93 -42.23 17.32
CA ALA A 147 0.12 -43.37 16.88
C ALA A 147 -1.39 -43.36 17.12
N SER A 148 -2.15 -43.39 16.01
CA SER A 148 -3.19 -44.40 15.81
C SER A 148 -3.45 -44.66 14.33
N ASP A 149 -3.77 -45.92 14.06
CA ASP A 149 -3.78 -46.65 12.80
C ASP A 149 -5.22 -47.00 12.38
N GLU A 150 -5.39 -47.28 11.08
CA GLU A 150 -6.45 -48.07 10.40
C GLU A 150 -7.95 -47.71 10.52
N LYS A 151 -8.61 -47.54 9.35
CA LYS A 151 -9.46 -48.59 8.73
C LYS A 151 -10.10 -48.17 7.40
N GLU A 152 -9.86 -48.95 6.36
CA GLU A 152 -10.57 -48.95 5.06
C GLU A 152 -11.84 -49.83 5.10
N GLU A 153 -12.89 -49.41 4.38
CA GLU A 153 -14.02 -50.24 3.94
C GLU A 153 -14.51 -49.79 2.55
N PRO A 154 -15.23 -50.64 1.78
CA PRO A 154 -14.93 -50.84 0.36
C PRO A 154 -15.93 -50.22 -0.64
N LEU A 155 -15.42 -50.02 -1.85
CA LEU A 155 -16.10 -49.56 -3.06
C LEU A 155 -17.33 -50.40 -3.46
N VAL A 156 -18.46 -49.72 -3.65
CA VAL A 156 -19.63 -50.23 -4.40
C VAL A 156 -19.57 -49.70 -5.84
N LYS A 157 -19.55 -50.63 -6.80
CA LYS A 157 -19.66 -50.39 -8.25
C LYS A 157 -21.06 -49.84 -8.60
N LYS A 158 -21.11 -48.78 -9.42
CA LYS A 158 -22.28 -48.46 -10.26
C LYS A 158 -21.86 -48.26 -11.70
N GLU A 159 -22.40 -49.12 -12.55
CA GLU A 159 -22.34 -49.10 -14.01
C GLU A 159 -23.43 -48.17 -14.59
N GLN A 160 -23.04 -47.54 -15.70
CA GLN A 160 -23.83 -46.96 -16.80
C GLN A 160 -24.96 -45.94 -16.53
N ALA A 161 -24.69 -44.72 -16.99
CA ALA A 161 -25.56 -44.02 -17.94
C ALA A 161 -24.68 -43.24 -18.93
N VAL A 162 -24.48 -43.79 -20.13
CA VAL A 162 -23.82 -43.12 -21.26
C VAL A 162 -24.91 -42.81 -22.29
N VAL A 163 -25.58 -41.69 -22.10
CA VAL A 163 -26.32 -40.96 -23.13
C VAL A 163 -26.12 -39.47 -22.80
N ASP A 164 -25.79 -38.66 -23.80
CA ASP A 164 -25.56 -37.20 -23.77
C ASP A 164 -24.14 -36.65 -23.53
N ALA A 165 -23.09 -37.39 -23.89
CA ALA A 165 -21.73 -36.82 -23.91
C ALA A 165 -21.56 -35.67 -24.93
N ASN A 166 -22.25 -35.70 -26.08
CA ASN A 166 -22.05 -34.70 -27.14
C ASN A 166 -22.74 -33.35 -26.88
N VAL A 167 -23.89 -33.32 -26.20
CA VAL A 167 -24.58 -32.06 -25.85
C VAL A 167 -23.88 -31.38 -24.66
N VAL A 168 -23.37 -32.19 -23.72
CA VAL A 168 -22.55 -31.71 -22.60
C VAL A 168 -21.20 -31.18 -23.11
N SER A 169 -20.55 -31.85 -24.07
CA SER A 169 -19.30 -31.34 -24.67
C SER A 169 -19.45 -30.00 -25.41
N GLN A 170 -20.54 -29.77 -26.16
CA GLN A 170 -20.76 -28.47 -26.81
C GLN A 170 -21.13 -27.36 -25.83
N LYS A 171 -21.88 -27.67 -24.76
CA LYS A 171 -22.18 -26.70 -23.70
C LYS A 171 -20.93 -26.38 -22.87
N ILE A 172 -20.06 -27.37 -22.64
CA ILE A 172 -18.75 -27.18 -22.03
C ILE A 172 -17.86 -26.34 -22.96
N GLU A 173 -17.81 -26.60 -24.27
CA GLU A 173 -17.00 -25.80 -25.21
C GLU A 173 -17.45 -24.32 -25.28
N MET A 174 -18.76 -24.03 -25.26
CA MET A 174 -19.26 -22.65 -25.14
C MET A 174 -19.00 -22.01 -23.77
N LEU A 175 -19.03 -22.78 -22.69
CA LEU A 175 -18.68 -22.29 -21.34
C LEU A 175 -17.16 -22.14 -21.16
N THR A 176 -16.35 -22.78 -22.01
CA THR A 176 -14.88 -22.61 -22.04
C THR A 176 -14.41 -21.46 -22.94
N ALA A 177 -15.31 -20.81 -23.69
CA ALA A 177 -14.95 -19.63 -24.47
C ALA A 177 -14.57 -18.49 -23.53
N GLU A 178 -13.27 -18.20 -23.51
CA GLU A 178 -12.59 -17.19 -22.70
C GLU A 178 -13.34 -15.85 -22.76
N GLN A 179 -13.96 -15.43 -21.66
CA GLN A 179 -14.63 -14.14 -21.60
C GLN A 179 -13.57 -13.06 -21.35
N PRO A 180 -13.41 -12.07 -22.25
CA PRO A 180 -12.55 -10.92 -21.97
C PRO A 180 -13.10 -10.20 -20.74
N ALA A 181 -12.21 -9.63 -19.93
CA ALA A 181 -12.62 -8.78 -18.82
C ALA A 181 -13.56 -7.68 -19.36
N SER A 182 -14.74 -7.56 -18.77
CA SER A 182 -15.70 -6.51 -19.09
C SER A 182 -15.75 -5.47 -17.97
N TRP A 183 -16.00 -4.23 -18.35
CA TRP A 183 -16.31 -3.12 -17.44
C TRP A 183 -17.49 -2.34 -18.02
N TYR A 184 -18.01 -1.37 -17.27
CA TYR A 184 -19.20 -0.62 -17.66
C TYR A 184 -18.88 0.88 -17.71
N GLN A 185 -19.11 1.52 -18.84
CA GLN A 185 -18.92 2.95 -19.03
C GLN A 185 -19.97 3.46 -20.01
N LEU A 186 -20.82 4.37 -19.55
CA LEU A 186 -21.92 4.90 -20.35
C LEU A 186 -21.44 6.13 -21.14
N SER A 187 -21.58 6.12 -22.46
CA SER A 187 -21.35 7.31 -23.30
C SER A 187 -22.65 8.07 -23.58
N GLU A 188 -22.56 9.32 -24.03
CA GLU A 188 -23.73 10.10 -24.47
C GLU A 188 -24.53 9.38 -25.56
N GLN A 189 -23.84 8.79 -26.54
CA GLN A 189 -24.47 8.03 -27.62
C GLN A 189 -25.15 6.76 -27.09
N ALA A 190 -24.48 6.03 -26.20
CA ALA A 190 -25.05 4.82 -25.57
C ALA A 190 -26.32 5.15 -24.77
N LEU A 191 -26.32 6.27 -24.04
CA LEU A 191 -27.50 6.76 -23.32
C LEU A 191 -28.63 7.13 -24.30
N ALA A 192 -28.33 7.81 -25.41
CA ALA A 192 -29.33 8.14 -26.43
C ALA A 192 -29.94 6.88 -27.05
N SER A 193 -29.11 5.89 -27.41
CA SER A 193 -29.58 4.62 -27.96
C SER A 193 -30.38 3.80 -26.93
N ALA A 194 -29.98 3.79 -25.66
CA ALA A 194 -30.74 3.13 -24.60
C ALA A 194 -32.12 3.79 -24.40
N LYS A 195 -32.20 5.12 -24.47
CA LYS A 195 -33.47 5.88 -24.42
C LYS A 195 -34.37 5.53 -25.60
N GLU A 196 -33.83 5.47 -26.82
CA GLU A 196 -34.59 5.12 -28.03
C GLU A 196 -35.10 3.67 -27.97
N ASN A 197 -34.25 2.73 -27.55
CA ASN A 197 -34.63 1.32 -27.39
C ASN A 197 -35.75 1.15 -26.35
N ALA A 198 -35.67 1.87 -25.23
CA ALA A 198 -36.70 1.86 -24.20
C ALA A 198 -37.98 2.60 -24.62
N ALA A 199 -37.90 3.61 -25.49
CA ALA A 199 -39.06 4.37 -25.97
C ALA A 199 -40.02 3.55 -26.84
N ASN A 200 -39.52 2.45 -27.44
CA ASN A 200 -40.36 1.50 -28.17
C ASN A 200 -41.32 0.72 -27.25
N ASP A 201 -41.12 0.79 -25.93
CA ASP A 201 -42.02 0.29 -24.89
C ASP A 201 -42.57 1.50 -24.09
N ALA A 202 -43.54 2.22 -24.68
CA ALA A 202 -43.94 3.58 -24.29
C ALA A 202 -44.45 3.78 -22.84
N SER A 203 -44.61 2.71 -22.05
CA SER A 203 -44.97 2.76 -20.63
C SER A 203 -43.79 2.84 -19.65
N THR A 204 -42.53 2.81 -20.11
CA THR A 204 -41.38 2.51 -19.24
C THR A 204 -40.26 3.56 -19.23
N LEU A 205 -40.54 4.84 -19.51
CA LEU A 205 -39.52 5.89 -19.38
C LEU A 205 -39.73 6.71 -18.10
N PRO A 206 -38.69 6.88 -17.25
CA PRO A 206 -38.76 7.74 -16.10
C PRO A 206 -38.83 9.22 -16.52
N SER A 207 -39.06 10.10 -15.54
CA SER A 207 -39.14 11.54 -15.81
C SER A 207 -37.90 12.09 -16.52
N ALA A 208 -38.06 13.15 -17.34
CA ALA A 208 -36.93 13.79 -18.01
C ALA A 208 -35.83 14.22 -17.02
N ALA A 209 -36.21 14.70 -15.83
CA ALA A 209 -35.26 15.06 -14.77
C ALA A 209 -34.45 13.86 -14.26
N SER A 210 -35.08 12.68 -14.11
CA SER A 210 -34.40 11.43 -13.75
C SER A 210 -33.37 11.03 -14.82
N LEU A 211 -33.74 11.17 -16.10
CA LEU A 211 -32.84 10.87 -17.23
C LEU A 211 -31.69 11.89 -17.36
N ASP A 212 -31.92 13.15 -16.99
CA ASP A 212 -30.88 14.17 -16.97
C ASP A 212 -29.85 13.92 -15.87
N ASN A 213 -30.27 13.36 -14.72
CA ASN A 213 -29.34 12.98 -13.65
C ASN A 213 -28.40 11.83 -14.05
N ILE A 214 -28.79 10.96 -14.98
CA ILE A 214 -27.91 9.91 -15.54
C ILE A 214 -26.71 10.54 -16.26
N SER A 215 -26.80 11.80 -16.71
CA SER A 215 -25.64 12.48 -17.31
C SER A 215 -24.44 12.63 -16.37
N GLN A 216 -24.64 12.49 -15.06
CA GLN A 216 -23.56 12.55 -14.07
C GLN A 216 -22.66 11.30 -14.08
N ILE A 217 -23.13 10.18 -14.63
CA ILE A 217 -22.36 8.92 -14.72
C ILE A 217 -21.80 8.69 -16.13
N ILE A 218 -21.98 9.65 -17.03
CA ILE A 218 -21.40 9.58 -18.38
C ILE A 218 -19.89 9.65 -18.27
N ASP A 219 -19.23 8.78 -19.03
CA ASP A 219 -17.78 8.59 -19.05
C ASP A 219 -17.17 8.15 -17.72
N VAL A 220 -17.98 7.83 -16.69
CA VAL A 220 -17.50 7.24 -15.42
C VAL A 220 -17.36 5.73 -15.58
N PRO A 221 -16.16 5.17 -15.38
CA PRO A 221 -15.94 3.73 -15.47
C PRO A 221 -16.32 3.00 -14.18
N TYR A 222 -17.08 1.92 -14.32
CA TYR A 222 -17.47 1.00 -13.25
C TYR A 222 -16.92 -0.40 -13.53
N LEU A 223 -16.45 -1.09 -12.48
CA LEU A 223 -15.81 -2.39 -12.63
C LEU A 223 -16.77 -3.47 -13.15
N ASN A 224 -17.99 -3.52 -12.62
CA ASN A 224 -18.97 -4.55 -12.92
C ASN A 224 -20.38 -3.98 -13.07
N GLU A 225 -21.31 -4.81 -13.53
CA GLU A 225 -22.69 -4.43 -13.83
C GLU A 225 -23.42 -3.91 -12.59
N ALA A 226 -23.23 -4.59 -11.46
CA ALA A 226 -23.89 -4.26 -10.20
C ALA A 226 -23.52 -2.84 -9.72
N ALA A 227 -22.23 -2.51 -9.76
CA ALA A 227 -21.75 -1.17 -9.39
C ALA A 227 -22.30 -0.09 -10.34
N PHE A 228 -22.31 -0.36 -11.64
CA PHE A 228 -22.87 0.55 -12.65
C PHE A 228 -24.38 0.78 -12.43
N LEU A 229 -25.14 -0.31 -12.29
CA LEU A 229 -26.59 -0.23 -12.09
C LEU A 229 -26.92 0.46 -10.76
N ALA A 230 -26.19 0.18 -9.68
CA ALA A 230 -26.39 0.89 -8.42
C ALA A 230 -26.24 2.41 -8.58
N ALA A 231 -25.23 2.85 -9.33
CA ALA A 231 -25.03 4.26 -9.64
C ALA A 231 -26.18 4.85 -10.50
N VAL A 232 -26.61 4.13 -11.54
CA VAL A 232 -27.76 4.51 -12.38
C VAL A 232 -29.02 4.70 -11.54
N LEU A 233 -29.38 3.68 -10.74
CA LEU A 233 -30.61 3.67 -9.94
C LEU A 233 -30.61 4.80 -8.92
N ALA A 234 -29.47 5.03 -8.26
CA ALA A 234 -29.32 6.09 -7.28
C ALA A 234 -29.43 7.50 -7.88
N LYS A 235 -28.73 7.76 -8.99
CA LYS A 235 -28.71 9.08 -9.63
C LYS A 235 -30.04 9.41 -10.30
N ALA A 236 -30.64 8.44 -10.98
CA ALA A 236 -31.94 8.61 -11.61
C ALA A 236 -33.12 8.57 -10.62
N SER A 237 -32.88 8.09 -9.38
CA SER A 237 -33.91 7.83 -8.37
C SER A 237 -35.01 6.89 -8.91
N ILE A 238 -34.60 5.80 -9.56
CA ILE A 238 -35.48 4.78 -10.15
C ILE A 238 -35.17 3.41 -9.53
N SER A 239 -36.05 2.42 -9.73
CA SER A 239 -35.83 1.03 -9.32
C SER A 239 -35.79 0.07 -10.53
N THR A 240 -35.01 -1.01 -10.41
CA THR A 240 -34.95 -2.06 -11.44
C THR A 240 -36.30 -2.71 -11.68
N ASP A 241 -37.10 -2.89 -10.63
CA ASP A 241 -38.43 -3.50 -10.71
C ASP A 241 -39.43 -2.63 -11.50
N GLU A 242 -39.29 -1.30 -11.40
CA GLU A 242 -40.14 -0.35 -12.10
C GLU A 242 -39.73 -0.16 -13.57
N TYR A 243 -38.43 -0.28 -13.88
CA TYR A 243 -37.89 -0.03 -15.23
C TYR A 243 -36.90 -1.10 -15.72
N PRO A 244 -37.27 -2.40 -15.76
CA PRO A 244 -36.35 -3.49 -16.08
C PRO A 244 -35.80 -3.42 -17.51
N ALA A 245 -36.62 -2.98 -18.47
CA ALA A 245 -36.20 -2.83 -19.86
C ALA A 245 -35.14 -1.72 -20.04
N LEU A 246 -35.30 -0.60 -19.33
CA LEU A 246 -34.36 0.52 -19.38
C LEU A 246 -33.03 0.16 -18.71
N THR A 247 -33.07 -0.45 -17.52
CA THR A 247 -31.84 -0.84 -16.81
C THR A 247 -31.04 -1.87 -17.59
N GLN A 248 -31.71 -2.87 -18.18
CA GLN A 248 -31.07 -3.84 -19.07
C GLN A 248 -30.48 -3.16 -20.33
N ALA A 249 -31.23 -2.24 -20.96
CA ALA A 249 -30.73 -1.49 -22.13
C ALA A 249 -29.51 -0.64 -21.77
N LEU A 250 -29.50 0.01 -20.61
CA LEU A 250 -28.37 0.80 -20.12
C LEU A 250 -27.16 -0.08 -19.81
N ALA A 251 -27.35 -1.22 -19.12
CA ALA A 251 -26.27 -2.15 -18.82
C ALA A 251 -25.62 -2.69 -20.10
N LEU A 252 -26.44 -3.12 -21.08
CA LEU A 252 -25.95 -3.59 -22.38
C LEU A 252 -25.23 -2.49 -23.16
N ALA A 253 -25.76 -1.26 -23.15
CA ALA A 253 -25.16 -0.13 -23.87
C ALA A 253 -23.87 0.37 -23.22
N ALA A 254 -23.74 0.24 -21.89
CA ALA A 254 -22.54 0.62 -21.15
C ALA A 254 -21.47 -0.49 -21.11
N ARG A 255 -21.81 -1.73 -21.46
CA ARG A 255 -20.88 -2.87 -21.37
C ARG A 255 -19.74 -2.70 -22.37
N MET A 256 -18.54 -2.62 -21.83
CA MET A 256 -17.28 -2.57 -22.56
C MET A 256 -16.55 -3.91 -22.39
N THR A 257 -15.86 -4.36 -23.43
CA THR A 257 -15.05 -5.57 -23.39
C THR A 257 -13.61 -5.23 -23.74
N SER A 258 -12.67 -5.79 -22.99
CA SER A 258 -11.24 -5.63 -23.26
C SER A 258 -10.87 -6.28 -24.59
N SER A 259 -9.97 -5.62 -25.33
CA SER A 259 -9.35 -6.26 -26.49
C SER A 259 -8.51 -7.44 -26.02
N SER A 260 -8.58 -8.55 -26.74
CA SER A 260 -7.64 -9.67 -26.54
C SER A 260 -6.24 -9.33 -27.04
N GLU A 261 -6.09 -8.29 -27.87
CA GLU A 261 -4.80 -7.76 -28.29
C GLU A 261 -4.23 -6.84 -27.20
N LEU A 262 -3.14 -7.32 -26.59
CA LEU A 262 -2.36 -6.57 -25.62
C LEU A 262 -1.52 -5.53 -26.33
N LYS A 263 -1.71 -4.26 -25.97
CA LYS A 263 -0.76 -3.22 -26.37
C LYS A 263 0.22 -2.97 -25.24
N ASP A 264 1.45 -2.68 -25.65
CA ASP A 264 2.55 -2.40 -24.75
C ASP A 264 2.16 -1.47 -23.60
N ILE A 265 2.63 -1.78 -22.39
CA ILE A 265 2.49 -0.89 -21.24
C ILE A 265 3.41 0.32 -21.46
N VAL A 266 2.89 1.33 -22.17
CA VAL A 266 3.56 2.61 -22.33
C VAL A 266 3.15 3.49 -21.17
N LEU A 267 4.08 3.70 -20.24
CA LEU A 267 3.94 4.70 -19.19
C LEU A 267 4.90 5.84 -19.51
N ASP A 268 4.42 7.08 -19.59
CA ASP A 268 5.30 8.25 -19.70
C ASP A 268 6.06 8.48 -18.38
N ASP A 269 7.37 8.75 -18.45
CA ASP A 269 8.25 9.00 -17.29
C ASP A 269 8.13 10.43 -16.77
N ASP A 270 7.55 11.33 -17.57
CA ASP A 270 7.50 12.74 -17.25
C ASP A 270 6.32 13.08 -16.32
N ASP A 271 6.63 13.92 -15.32
CA ASP A 271 5.70 14.53 -14.36
C ASP A 271 4.83 13.62 -13.46
N CYS A 272 5.07 12.31 -13.45
CA CYS A 272 4.31 11.30 -12.67
C CYS A 272 4.24 11.53 -11.14
N GLY A 273 5.07 12.41 -10.58
CA GLY A 273 5.21 12.60 -9.14
C GLY A 273 5.83 11.39 -8.44
N CYS A 274 5.96 11.42 -7.11
CA CYS A 274 6.33 10.25 -6.32
C CYS A 274 5.37 10.12 -5.16
N ALA A 275 5.06 8.88 -4.76
CA ALA A 275 4.20 8.60 -3.63
C ALA A 275 4.74 9.34 -2.40
N GLN A 276 3.85 10.11 -1.79
CA GLN A 276 4.12 10.74 -0.52
C GLN A 276 4.11 9.70 0.59
N GLU A 277 4.58 10.11 1.77
CA GLU A 277 4.37 9.28 2.95
C GLU A 277 2.92 9.45 3.38
N PHE A 278 2.12 8.40 3.24
CA PHE A 278 0.73 8.39 3.68
C PHE A 278 0.60 7.72 5.05
N SER A 279 -0.34 8.20 5.89
CA SER A 279 -0.68 7.59 7.18
C SER A 279 -1.22 6.18 7.01
N ASP A 280 -1.95 5.98 5.91
CA ASP A 280 -2.68 4.76 5.60
C ASP A 280 -2.46 4.35 4.13
N THR A 281 -3.10 3.25 3.72
CA THR A 281 -2.94 2.74 2.35
C THR A 281 -3.81 3.54 1.37
N VAL A 282 -3.19 4.07 0.31
CA VAL A 282 -3.93 4.64 -0.84
C VAL A 282 -3.66 3.76 -2.05
N TYR A 283 -4.67 2.98 -2.39
CA TYR A 283 -4.59 1.81 -3.27
C TYR A 283 -5.19 2.12 -4.64
N GLY A 284 -4.38 2.24 -5.69
CA GLY A 284 -4.88 2.47 -7.06
C GLY A 284 -5.07 1.15 -7.81
N PHE A 285 -6.08 1.06 -8.66
CA PHE A 285 -6.21 -0.05 -9.59
C PHE A 285 -5.94 0.38 -11.03
N TYR A 286 -4.99 -0.28 -11.69
CA TYR A 286 -4.64 -0.03 -13.08
C TYR A 286 -5.05 -1.22 -13.96
N PRO A 287 -6.25 -1.16 -14.57
CA PRO A 287 -6.67 -2.17 -15.53
C PRO A 287 -5.76 -2.21 -16.76
N TYR A 288 -5.41 -3.41 -17.21
CA TYR A 288 -4.51 -3.61 -18.35
C TYR A 288 -5.03 -2.97 -19.64
N TRP A 289 -6.35 -2.85 -19.82
CA TRP A 289 -6.91 -2.23 -21.01
C TRP A 289 -6.71 -0.71 -21.06
N LEU A 290 -6.34 -0.05 -19.95
CA LEU A 290 -5.92 1.36 -19.99
C LEU A 290 -4.60 1.53 -20.73
N SER A 291 -3.72 0.52 -20.77
CA SER A 291 -2.48 0.59 -21.55
C SER A 291 -2.72 0.58 -23.05
N ALA A 292 -3.90 0.13 -23.50
CA ALA A 292 -4.22 0.06 -24.91
C ALA A 292 -4.26 1.44 -25.57
N GLY A 293 -4.26 2.56 -24.81
CA GLY A 293 -4.63 3.85 -25.34
C GLY A 293 -6.09 3.77 -25.78
N ILE A 294 -6.96 4.56 -25.16
CA ILE A 294 -8.32 4.67 -25.67
C ILE A 294 -8.16 5.36 -27.02
N ALA A 295 -8.11 4.57 -28.10
CA ALA A 295 -8.34 5.09 -29.42
C ALA A 295 -9.75 5.64 -29.34
N LYS A 296 -9.86 6.96 -29.11
CA LYS A 296 -11.13 7.65 -29.29
C LYS A 296 -11.53 7.24 -30.69
N LYS A 297 -12.58 6.41 -30.79
CA LYS A 297 -13.31 6.28 -32.03
C LYS A 297 -13.87 7.67 -32.26
N GLU A 298 -13.07 8.56 -32.87
CA GLU A 298 -13.64 9.60 -33.68
C GLU A 298 -14.61 8.87 -34.58
N SER A 299 -15.87 9.26 -34.46
CA SER A 299 -16.97 8.66 -35.19
C SER A 299 -16.61 8.69 -36.66
N GLU A 300 -16.07 7.59 -37.18
CA GLU A 300 -16.11 7.31 -38.60
C GLU A 300 -17.60 7.24 -38.91
N ASP A 301 -18.07 8.35 -39.48
CA ASP A 301 -19.37 8.53 -40.05
C ASP A 301 -19.73 7.29 -40.86
N ALA A 302 -20.52 6.41 -40.25
CA ALA A 302 -21.33 5.42 -40.95
C ALA A 302 -22.47 6.16 -41.67
N GLY A 303 -22.07 7.01 -42.62
CA GLY A 303 -22.93 7.80 -43.48
C GLY A 303 -22.61 7.50 -44.94
N GLN A 304 -23.22 6.42 -45.44
CA GLN A 304 -23.63 6.20 -46.83
C GLN A 304 -22.64 6.40 -48.00
N GLN A 305 -22.45 5.29 -48.72
CA GLN A 305 -22.08 5.18 -50.13
C GLN A 305 -22.49 6.38 -51.02
N ALA A 306 -21.51 7.00 -51.69
CA ALA A 306 -21.66 7.43 -53.09
C ALA A 306 -20.31 7.71 -53.77
N ALA A 307 -20.07 6.97 -54.87
CA ALA A 307 -19.30 7.33 -56.07
C ALA A 307 -17.81 7.72 -55.97
N ALA A 308 -17.00 6.86 -56.59
CA ALA A 308 -15.58 7.02 -56.87
C ALA A 308 -15.18 8.34 -57.55
N LEU A 309 -14.25 9.06 -56.92
CA LEU A 309 -13.28 9.93 -57.58
C LEU A 309 -11.91 9.74 -56.90
N PRO A 310 -10.81 9.65 -57.67
CA PRO A 310 -9.46 9.54 -57.11
C PRO A 310 -8.99 10.93 -56.71
N ILE A 311 -9.07 11.25 -55.42
CA ILE A 311 -8.48 12.46 -54.84
C ILE A 311 -7.19 12.05 -54.13
N GLU A 312 -6.16 12.87 -54.36
CA GLU A 312 -4.78 12.71 -53.93
C GLU A 312 -4.66 12.46 -52.43
N ALA A 313 -3.74 11.56 -52.07
CA ALA A 313 -3.45 11.16 -50.70
C ALA A 313 -2.92 12.34 -49.88
N GLU A 314 -3.83 13.09 -49.28
CA GLU A 314 -3.54 14.06 -48.24
C GLU A 314 -3.10 13.26 -47.00
N THR A 315 -1.82 13.36 -46.65
CA THR A 315 -1.24 12.79 -45.44
C THR A 315 -1.96 13.36 -44.23
N THR A 316 -2.99 12.65 -43.76
CA THR A 316 -3.69 12.95 -42.52
C THR A 316 -2.66 12.83 -41.39
N GLU A 317 -2.25 13.96 -40.81
CA GLU A 317 -1.41 14.00 -39.62
C GLU A 317 -2.14 13.23 -38.51
N LEU A 318 -1.66 12.04 -38.16
CA LEU A 318 -2.21 11.28 -37.04
C LEU A 318 -2.10 12.14 -35.78
N SER A 319 -3.24 12.52 -35.21
CA SER A 319 -3.32 13.12 -33.89
C SER A 319 -2.44 12.35 -32.91
N PRO A 320 -1.59 13.01 -32.11
CA PRO A 320 -0.66 12.35 -31.22
C PRO A 320 -1.42 11.43 -30.26
N VAL A 321 -1.06 10.16 -30.25
CA VAL A 321 -1.60 9.17 -29.29
C VAL A 321 -1.23 9.64 -27.89
N VAL A 322 -2.22 10.10 -27.12
CA VAL A 322 -2.01 10.49 -25.73
C VAL A 322 -1.71 9.23 -24.93
N VAL A 323 -0.47 9.13 -24.46
CA VAL A 323 -0.04 8.04 -23.58
C VAL A 323 -0.61 8.28 -22.19
N PRO A 324 -1.29 7.29 -21.57
CA PRO A 324 -1.82 7.45 -20.23
C PRO A 324 -0.68 7.49 -19.20
N THR A 325 -0.65 8.54 -18.39
CA THR A 325 0.38 8.74 -17.36
C THR A 325 -0.23 8.61 -15.97
N ILE A 326 0.27 7.66 -15.17
CA ILE A 326 -0.22 7.42 -13.80
C ILE A 326 0.32 8.51 -12.89
N ASN A 327 -0.55 9.11 -12.07
CA ASN A 327 -0.13 10.02 -11.02
C ASN A 327 0.29 9.23 -9.76
N TYR A 328 1.56 8.86 -9.64
CA TYR A 328 2.06 8.12 -8.46
C TYR A 328 2.07 8.96 -7.18
N SER A 329 1.88 10.28 -7.25
CA SER A 329 1.87 11.12 -6.04
C SER A 329 0.66 10.90 -5.14
N VAL A 330 -0.37 10.22 -5.63
CA VAL A 330 -1.65 10.03 -4.94
C VAL A 330 -1.87 8.61 -4.45
N ILE A 331 -0.92 7.69 -4.68
CA ILE A 331 -1.04 6.28 -4.31
C ILE A 331 0.27 5.78 -3.72
N ASN A 332 0.23 4.89 -2.74
CA ASN A 332 1.41 4.15 -2.27
C ASN A 332 1.37 2.67 -2.67
N ARG A 333 0.26 2.19 -3.21
CA ARG A 333 0.12 0.84 -3.72
C ARG A 333 -0.72 0.84 -4.99
N ILE A 334 -0.33 0.04 -5.98
CA ILE A 334 -1.04 -0.08 -7.25
C ILE A 334 -1.27 -1.55 -7.60
N ALA A 335 -2.50 -1.89 -7.90
CA ALA A 335 -2.91 -3.20 -8.40
C ALA A 335 -2.93 -3.20 -9.92
N TYR A 336 -2.11 -4.04 -10.53
CA TYR A 336 -2.17 -4.30 -11.96
C TYR A 336 -3.24 -5.36 -12.25
N TYR A 337 -4.36 -4.94 -12.85
CA TYR A 337 -5.56 -5.77 -13.00
C TYR A 337 -5.67 -6.39 -14.39
N ALA A 338 -6.02 -7.66 -14.60
CA ALA A 338 -5.90 -8.87 -13.77
C ALA A 338 -5.61 -10.03 -14.73
N LEU A 339 -4.93 -11.07 -14.24
CA LEU A 339 -4.92 -12.37 -14.91
C LEU A 339 -6.19 -13.13 -14.56
N THR A 340 -6.81 -13.76 -15.54
CA THR A 340 -7.98 -14.59 -15.34
C THR A 340 -7.55 -16.02 -15.03
N VAL A 341 -8.19 -16.62 -14.03
CA VAL A 341 -8.10 -18.05 -13.72
C VAL A 341 -9.34 -18.72 -14.28
N ASP A 342 -9.15 -19.76 -15.06
CA ASP A 342 -10.27 -20.50 -15.64
C ASP A 342 -10.98 -21.41 -14.62
N HIS A 343 -12.03 -22.08 -15.08
CA HIS A 343 -12.80 -23.05 -14.27
C HIS A 343 -11.96 -24.24 -13.77
N ASN A 344 -10.80 -24.54 -14.39
CA ASN A 344 -9.90 -25.61 -13.96
C ASN A 344 -8.83 -25.13 -12.97
N GLY A 345 -8.79 -23.84 -12.66
CA GLY A 345 -7.73 -23.26 -11.83
C GLY A 345 -6.43 -23.02 -12.60
N GLU A 346 -6.46 -22.86 -13.93
CA GLU A 346 -5.27 -22.54 -14.71
C GLU A 346 -5.31 -21.09 -15.22
N ILE A 347 -4.11 -20.49 -15.35
CA ILE A 347 -3.94 -19.15 -15.93
C ILE A 347 -3.60 -19.37 -17.39
N GLN A 348 -4.57 -19.19 -18.29
CA GLN A 348 -4.38 -19.51 -19.71
C GLN A 348 -3.55 -18.44 -20.43
N LYS A 349 -3.85 -17.16 -20.18
CA LYS A 349 -3.13 -16.03 -20.77
C LYS A 349 -2.53 -15.16 -19.68
N PRO A 350 -1.23 -15.27 -19.42
CA PRO A 350 -0.53 -14.41 -18.47
C PRO A 350 -0.43 -12.94 -18.93
N LEU A 351 -1.15 -12.54 -19.98
CA LEU A 351 -1.16 -11.20 -20.54
C LEU A 351 0.25 -10.56 -20.59
N HIS A 352 0.41 -9.37 -20.01
CA HIS A 352 1.69 -8.68 -19.94
C HIS A 352 2.74 -9.30 -19.00
N TRP A 353 2.39 -10.34 -18.23
CA TRP A 353 3.33 -10.98 -17.31
C TRP A 353 4.40 -11.77 -18.06
N ASN A 354 4.10 -12.25 -19.27
CA ASN A 354 5.05 -12.95 -20.14
C ASN A 354 5.51 -12.12 -21.35
N SER A 355 5.11 -10.84 -21.47
CA SER A 355 5.49 -10.00 -22.60
C SER A 355 6.82 -9.30 -22.34
N GLU A 356 7.91 -9.74 -22.96
CA GLU A 356 9.24 -9.08 -23.11
C GLU A 356 9.71 -8.09 -22.01
N GLY A 357 9.37 -8.33 -20.75
CA GLY A 357 9.67 -7.44 -19.63
C GLY A 357 8.78 -6.21 -19.42
N GLN A 358 7.62 -6.11 -20.08
CA GLN A 358 6.70 -4.97 -19.90
C GLN A 358 6.14 -4.87 -18.49
N LEU A 359 5.68 -5.98 -17.90
CA LEU A 359 5.28 -6.00 -16.49
C LEU A 359 6.48 -5.67 -15.59
N GLY A 360 7.67 -6.16 -15.92
CA GLY A 360 8.89 -5.84 -15.18
C GLY A 360 9.18 -4.34 -15.21
N ASN A 361 9.02 -3.69 -16.37
CA ASN A 361 9.15 -2.25 -16.53
C ASN A 361 8.08 -1.50 -15.71
N PHE A 362 6.82 -1.96 -15.72
CA PHE A 362 5.74 -1.40 -14.90
C PHE A 362 6.09 -1.46 -13.41
N ILE A 363 6.47 -2.63 -12.90
CA ILE A 363 6.85 -2.84 -11.50
C ILE A 363 8.05 -1.96 -11.14
N HIS A 364 9.10 -2.01 -11.96
CA HIS A 364 10.31 -1.21 -11.75
C HIS A 364 9.99 0.28 -11.66
N LYS A 365 9.09 0.76 -12.54
CA LYS A 365 8.66 2.15 -12.58
C LYS A 365 7.85 2.53 -11.36
N ALA A 366 6.84 1.75 -10.98
CA ALA A 366 6.10 2.00 -9.74
C ALA A 366 7.03 2.05 -8.51
N HIS A 367 7.99 1.12 -8.40
CA HIS A 367 9.02 1.14 -7.35
C HIS A 367 9.93 2.38 -7.42
N ARG A 368 10.23 2.88 -8.62
CA ARG A 368 10.95 4.16 -8.81
C ARG A 368 10.18 5.32 -8.21
N HIS A 369 8.85 5.27 -8.26
CA HIS A 369 7.95 6.26 -7.68
C HIS A 369 7.45 5.94 -6.26
N LYS A 370 8.08 4.96 -5.59
CA LYS A 370 7.75 4.52 -4.21
C LYS A 370 6.35 3.92 -4.05
N THR A 371 5.80 3.37 -5.13
CA THR A 371 4.51 2.69 -5.12
C THR A 371 4.76 1.19 -5.16
N ALA A 372 4.20 0.46 -4.19
CA ALA A 372 4.23 -1.00 -4.19
C ALA A 372 3.28 -1.55 -5.25
N VAL A 373 3.61 -2.68 -5.87
CA VAL A 373 2.81 -3.30 -6.92
C VAL A 373 2.20 -4.61 -6.47
N ASP A 374 0.89 -4.71 -6.61
CA ASP A 374 0.15 -5.96 -6.47
C ASP A 374 -0.32 -6.45 -7.82
N LEU A 375 -0.38 -7.78 -7.95
CA LEU A 375 -0.91 -8.44 -9.12
C LEU A 375 -2.32 -8.93 -8.83
N VAL A 376 -3.31 -8.47 -9.60
CA VAL A 376 -4.69 -8.93 -9.41
C VAL A 376 -4.92 -10.23 -10.16
N ILE A 377 -5.56 -11.18 -9.48
CA ILE A 377 -5.95 -12.46 -10.05
C ILE A 377 -7.46 -12.56 -9.92
N TYR A 378 -8.13 -12.64 -11.05
CA TYR A 378 -9.59 -12.64 -11.17
C TYR A 378 -10.11 -14.05 -11.40
N SER A 379 -11.19 -14.39 -10.71
CA SER A 379 -11.99 -15.57 -10.99
C SER A 379 -13.47 -15.26 -10.76
N ASP A 380 -14.30 -15.65 -11.72
CA ASP A 380 -15.78 -15.67 -11.66
C ASP A 380 -16.32 -17.09 -11.44
N GLN A 381 -15.49 -18.11 -11.70
CA GLN A 381 -15.88 -19.53 -11.61
C GLN A 381 -15.47 -20.21 -10.29
N TRP A 382 -14.89 -19.45 -9.34
CA TRP A 382 -14.36 -20.00 -8.09
C TRP A 382 -15.40 -20.72 -7.22
N MET A 383 -16.68 -20.32 -7.32
CA MET A 383 -17.77 -20.95 -6.58
C MET A 383 -17.93 -22.44 -6.91
N ASN A 384 -17.49 -22.86 -8.10
CA ASN A 384 -17.62 -24.23 -8.60
C ASN A 384 -16.34 -25.06 -8.42
N TRP A 385 -15.28 -24.50 -7.84
CA TRP A 385 -14.01 -25.18 -7.72
C TRP A 385 -14.07 -26.35 -6.73
N SER A 386 -13.65 -27.53 -7.19
CA SER A 386 -13.32 -28.63 -6.31
C SER A 386 -12.02 -28.36 -5.55
N ASP A 387 -11.73 -29.15 -4.52
CA ASP A 387 -10.45 -29.08 -3.80
C ASP A 387 -9.25 -29.29 -4.72
N ALA A 388 -9.41 -30.11 -5.77
CA ALA A 388 -8.39 -30.34 -6.78
C ALA A 388 -8.15 -29.10 -7.66
N ASP A 389 -9.22 -28.37 -8.02
CA ASP A 389 -9.16 -27.15 -8.82
C ASP A 389 -8.54 -26.02 -8.00
N GLN A 390 -8.91 -25.86 -6.73
CA GLN A 390 -8.27 -24.93 -5.80
C GLN A 390 -6.76 -25.20 -5.69
N THR A 391 -6.38 -26.47 -5.49
CA THR A 391 -4.96 -26.87 -5.40
C THR A 391 -4.21 -26.61 -6.71
N ARG A 392 -4.89 -26.69 -7.86
CA ARG A 392 -4.33 -26.38 -9.17
C ARG A 392 -4.14 -24.86 -9.34
N ALA A 393 -5.16 -24.08 -9.01
CA ALA A 393 -5.12 -22.62 -8.98
C ALA A 393 -4.00 -22.09 -8.09
N VAL A 394 -3.87 -22.58 -6.85
CA VAL A 394 -2.77 -22.22 -5.95
C VAL A 394 -1.41 -22.47 -6.60
N ARG A 395 -1.21 -23.64 -7.23
CA ARG A 395 0.05 -23.97 -7.90
C ARG A 395 0.31 -23.12 -9.13
N SER A 396 -0.72 -22.83 -9.92
CA SER A 396 -0.64 -21.98 -11.10
C SER A 396 -0.24 -20.55 -10.71
N ILE A 397 -0.96 -19.96 -9.75
CA ILE A 397 -0.67 -18.62 -9.21
C ILE A 397 0.74 -18.55 -8.63
N ALA A 398 1.10 -19.47 -7.73
CA ALA A 398 2.42 -19.48 -7.11
C ALA A 398 3.56 -19.67 -8.12
N ARG A 399 3.30 -20.35 -9.25
CA ARG A 399 4.27 -20.48 -10.36
C ARG A 399 4.43 -19.15 -11.10
N GLN A 400 3.34 -18.45 -11.40
CA GLN A 400 3.40 -17.16 -12.09
C GLN A 400 4.06 -16.08 -11.21
N LEU A 401 3.75 -16.05 -9.90
CA LEU A 401 4.37 -15.11 -8.95
C LEU A 401 5.86 -15.37 -8.69
N ARG A 402 6.38 -16.55 -9.05
CA ARG A 402 7.80 -16.89 -8.93
C ARG A 402 8.65 -16.22 -10.00
N LEU A 403 8.06 -15.86 -11.15
CA LEU A 403 8.80 -15.28 -12.26
C LEU A 403 9.26 -13.87 -11.85
N GLU A 404 10.54 -13.76 -11.51
CA GLU A 404 11.24 -12.49 -11.53
C GLU A 404 11.16 -11.96 -12.95
N VAL A 405 10.44 -10.85 -13.15
CA VAL A 405 10.21 -10.32 -14.48
C VAL A 405 11.44 -9.51 -14.85
N GLU A 406 12.19 -10.00 -15.83
CA GLU A 406 13.28 -9.23 -16.42
C GLU A 406 12.73 -7.93 -16.99
N TYR A 407 13.43 -6.83 -16.81
CA TYR A 407 13.01 -5.54 -17.37
C TYR A 407 14.15 -4.95 -18.21
N LYS A 408 13.81 -4.34 -19.35
CA LYS A 408 14.80 -3.73 -20.26
C LYS A 408 15.07 -2.31 -19.78
N GLN A 409 16.26 -2.09 -19.22
CA GLN A 409 16.66 -0.75 -18.77
C GLN A 409 17.31 0.02 -19.92
N ASP A 410 16.73 1.16 -20.30
CA ASP A 410 17.28 2.02 -21.34
C ASP A 410 18.35 3.00 -20.83
N GLY A 411 19.21 3.46 -21.73
CA GLY A 411 20.17 4.55 -21.49
C GLY A 411 21.50 4.14 -20.85
N VAL A 412 22.24 5.14 -20.34
CA VAL A 412 23.62 4.98 -19.80
C VAL A 412 23.69 3.99 -18.63
N MET A 413 22.57 3.80 -17.92
CA MET A 413 22.48 2.87 -16.79
C MET A 413 22.45 1.39 -17.22
N ALA A 414 22.19 1.09 -18.49
CA ALA A 414 22.30 -0.26 -19.06
C ALA A 414 23.74 -0.81 -18.99
N TYR A 415 24.75 0.07 -18.95
CA TYR A 415 26.17 -0.30 -18.99
C TYR A 415 26.79 -0.59 -17.61
N ALA A 416 26.02 -0.53 -16.52
CA ALA A 416 26.49 -0.79 -15.15
C ALA A 416 25.78 -2.01 -14.51
N PRO A 417 26.01 -3.25 -15.02
CA PRO A 417 25.28 -4.45 -14.62
C PRO A 417 25.46 -4.84 -13.14
N PHE A 418 26.53 -4.39 -12.49
CA PHE A 418 26.78 -4.67 -11.07
C PHE A 418 25.97 -3.78 -10.11
N LEU A 419 25.33 -2.71 -10.61
CA LEU A 419 24.51 -1.80 -9.80
C LEU A 419 23.01 -2.05 -9.94
N ASN A 420 22.59 -2.93 -10.85
CA ASN A 420 21.18 -3.15 -11.17
C ASN A 420 20.86 -4.64 -11.06
N GLY A 421 19.95 -4.99 -10.15
CA GLY A 421 19.15 -6.20 -10.34
C GLY A 421 18.31 -5.97 -11.60
N THR A 422 18.42 -6.87 -12.58
CA THR A 422 17.65 -6.84 -13.83
C THR A 422 16.24 -7.41 -13.67
N SER A 423 15.89 -7.82 -12.46
CA SER A 423 14.58 -8.34 -12.12
C SER A 423 13.78 -7.33 -11.29
N ALA A 424 12.50 -7.24 -11.61
CA ALA A 424 11.50 -6.62 -10.78
C ALA A 424 10.51 -7.69 -10.31
N SER A 425 10.04 -7.57 -9.08
CA SER A 425 9.06 -8.49 -8.51
C SER A 425 7.89 -7.74 -7.88
N PRO A 426 6.67 -8.30 -7.97
CA PRO A 426 5.54 -7.72 -7.26
C PRO A 426 5.76 -7.78 -5.75
N ASP A 427 5.11 -6.87 -5.03
CA ASP A 427 5.10 -6.79 -3.57
C ASP A 427 3.92 -7.57 -2.95
N GLY A 428 2.93 -7.94 -3.76
CA GLY A 428 1.78 -8.70 -3.31
C GLY A 428 0.89 -9.22 -4.45
N VAL A 429 -0.17 -9.90 -4.03
CA VAL A 429 -1.22 -10.46 -4.90
C VAL A 429 -2.58 -10.08 -4.33
N THR A 430 -3.50 -9.69 -5.21
CA THR A 430 -4.88 -9.36 -4.85
C THR A 430 -5.81 -10.35 -5.52
N LEU A 431 -6.52 -11.13 -4.73
CA LEU A 431 -7.43 -12.17 -5.21
C LEU A 431 -8.84 -11.59 -5.33
N TYR A 432 -9.36 -11.46 -6.55
CA TYR A 432 -10.71 -10.98 -6.80
C TYR A 432 -11.65 -12.16 -7.04
N PHE A 433 -12.57 -12.36 -6.10
CA PHE A 433 -13.64 -13.35 -6.15
C PHE A 433 -14.94 -12.65 -6.53
N ASP A 434 -15.30 -12.73 -7.81
CA ASP A 434 -16.51 -12.08 -8.31
C ASP A 434 -17.77 -12.76 -7.75
N HIS A 435 -18.85 -12.01 -7.57
CA HIS A 435 -20.12 -12.48 -7.02
C HIS A 435 -20.01 -13.07 -5.61
N TYR A 436 -19.06 -12.61 -4.79
CA TYR A 436 -18.87 -13.11 -3.43
C TYR A 436 -20.16 -13.03 -2.60
N ALA A 437 -20.81 -11.87 -2.64
CA ALA A 437 -22.04 -11.59 -1.91
C ALA A 437 -23.19 -12.57 -2.21
N ASN A 438 -23.26 -13.07 -3.45
CA ASN A 438 -24.34 -13.94 -3.94
C ASN A 438 -24.02 -15.44 -3.83
N SER A 439 -22.83 -15.79 -3.34
CA SER A 439 -22.36 -17.17 -3.23
C SER A 439 -22.93 -17.90 -2.00
N ALA A 440 -23.03 -19.23 -2.10
CA ALA A 440 -23.39 -20.08 -0.96
C ALA A 440 -22.28 -20.07 0.11
N ILE A 441 -22.67 -20.28 1.38
CA ILE A 441 -21.74 -20.25 2.53
C ILE A 441 -20.59 -21.27 2.34
N GLU A 442 -20.89 -22.45 1.80
CA GLU A 442 -19.89 -23.49 1.52
C GLU A 442 -18.84 -23.03 0.51
N ALA A 443 -19.25 -22.26 -0.52
CA ALA A 443 -18.33 -21.69 -1.49
C ALA A 443 -17.41 -20.66 -0.81
N ARG A 444 -17.96 -19.78 0.05
CA ARG A 444 -17.17 -18.79 0.81
C ARG A 444 -16.12 -19.45 1.71
N GLN A 445 -16.43 -20.60 2.33
CA GLN A 445 -15.44 -21.39 3.07
C GLN A 445 -14.32 -21.95 2.18
N GLY A 446 -14.62 -22.21 0.90
CA GLY A 446 -13.62 -22.53 -0.12
C GLY A 446 -12.54 -21.45 -0.26
N ILE A 447 -12.91 -20.17 -0.19
CA ILE A 447 -11.94 -19.05 -0.22
C ILE A 447 -10.96 -19.13 0.94
N VAL A 448 -11.43 -19.43 2.16
CA VAL A 448 -10.56 -19.57 3.33
C VAL A 448 -9.52 -20.66 3.13
N ARG A 449 -9.94 -21.83 2.63
CA ARG A 449 -9.03 -22.95 2.35
C ARG A 449 -8.04 -22.58 1.26
N PHE A 450 -8.52 -21.98 0.18
CA PHE A 450 -7.69 -21.52 -0.94
C PHE A 450 -6.61 -20.52 -0.52
N VAL A 451 -6.97 -19.47 0.23
CA VAL A 451 -6.03 -18.44 0.69
C VAL A 451 -4.99 -19.02 1.64
N LYS A 452 -5.38 -19.90 2.58
CA LYS A 452 -4.44 -20.59 3.49
C LYS A 452 -3.44 -21.44 2.70
N GLN A 453 -3.92 -22.21 1.71
CA GLN A 453 -3.05 -23.00 0.83
C GLN A 453 -2.08 -22.13 0.02
N LEU A 454 -2.57 -21.01 -0.53
CA LEU A 454 -1.73 -20.07 -1.27
C LEU A 454 -0.65 -19.48 -0.38
N HIS A 455 -1.01 -18.99 0.81
CA HIS A 455 -0.07 -18.44 1.77
C HIS A 455 1.04 -19.46 2.12
N THR A 456 0.68 -20.70 2.47
CA THR A 456 1.66 -21.76 2.73
C THR A 456 2.55 -22.03 1.51
N GLN A 457 1.99 -21.99 0.31
CA GLN A 457 2.75 -22.23 -0.91
C GLN A 457 3.73 -21.09 -1.24
N LEU A 458 3.35 -19.83 -0.97
CA LEU A 458 4.21 -18.66 -1.14
C LEU A 458 5.29 -18.58 -0.06
N ALA A 459 4.98 -18.92 1.19
CA ALA A 459 5.94 -18.98 2.29
C ALA A 459 7.09 -19.97 2.00
N LYS A 460 6.81 -21.08 1.31
CA LYS A 460 7.83 -22.05 0.85
C LYS A 460 8.83 -21.47 -0.15
N GLN A 461 8.50 -20.34 -0.78
CA GLN A 461 9.38 -19.67 -1.74
C GLN A 461 10.31 -18.64 -1.09
N ASP A 462 10.29 -18.50 0.25
CA ASP A 462 11.05 -17.49 1.00
C ASP A 462 10.76 -16.05 0.54
N ARG A 463 9.50 -15.79 0.17
CA ARG A 463 9.02 -14.47 -0.23
C ARG A 463 7.91 -14.01 0.70
N SER A 464 8.07 -12.82 1.27
CA SER A 464 7.03 -12.13 2.04
C SER A 464 6.11 -11.34 1.10
N LEU A 465 5.36 -12.02 0.23
CA LEU A 465 4.35 -11.37 -0.61
C LEU A 465 3.11 -11.08 0.24
N LYS A 466 2.57 -9.86 0.10
CA LYS A 466 1.27 -9.55 0.69
C LYS A 466 0.15 -10.25 -0.05
N ILE A 467 -0.87 -10.70 0.67
CA ILE A 467 -2.07 -11.30 0.09
C ILE A 467 -3.26 -10.43 0.47
N ASN A 468 -3.94 -9.87 -0.54
CA ASN A 468 -5.18 -9.15 -0.36
C ASN A 468 -6.34 -9.93 -0.96
N VAL A 469 -7.54 -9.72 -0.43
CA VAL A 469 -8.79 -10.27 -0.97
C VAL A 469 -9.67 -9.11 -1.40
N LEU A 470 -10.15 -9.15 -2.64
CA LEU A 470 -11.03 -8.16 -3.24
C LEU A 470 -12.44 -8.73 -3.39
N LEU A 471 -13.42 -8.02 -2.86
CA LEU A 471 -14.83 -8.42 -2.86
C LEU A 471 -15.69 -7.37 -3.55
N ASP A 472 -16.64 -7.85 -4.36
CA ASP A 472 -17.77 -7.09 -4.85
C ASP A 472 -18.95 -7.25 -3.89
N ILE A 473 -19.42 -6.15 -3.30
CA ILE A 473 -20.52 -6.20 -2.33
C ILE A 473 -21.57 -5.18 -2.71
N GLU A 474 -22.76 -5.67 -3.02
CA GLU A 474 -23.93 -4.84 -3.26
C GLU A 474 -24.47 -4.24 -1.95
N THR A 475 -25.00 -3.01 -2.04
CA THR A 475 -25.55 -2.30 -0.87
C THR A 475 -26.71 -3.07 -0.21
N SER A 476 -27.52 -3.77 -1.00
CA SER A 476 -28.64 -4.61 -0.54
C SER A 476 -28.15 -5.78 0.33
N VAL A 477 -27.01 -6.38 -0.03
CA VAL A 477 -26.45 -7.52 0.69
C VAL A 477 -25.82 -7.10 2.01
N LEU A 478 -25.26 -5.87 2.10
CA LEU A 478 -24.79 -5.31 3.37
C LEU A 478 -25.88 -5.22 4.43
N GLU A 479 -27.14 -5.04 4.02
CA GLU A 479 -28.29 -4.91 4.93
C GLU A 479 -28.94 -6.23 5.30
N THR A 480 -28.90 -7.21 4.39
CA THR A 480 -29.72 -8.42 4.47
C THR A 480 -28.94 -9.68 4.83
N SER A 481 -27.64 -9.73 4.52
CA SER A 481 -26.81 -10.89 4.87
C SER A 481 -26.54 -10.89 6.37
N ASP A 482 -26.52 -12.05 7.03
CA ASP A 482 -26.18 -12.16 8.46
C ASP A 482 -24.67 -12.40 8.69
N ASP A 483 -23.97 -13.05 7.75
CA ASP A 483 -22.63 -13.61 7.95
C ASP A 483 -21.62 -13.27 6.83
N LEU A 484 -21.67 -12.05 6.32
CA LEU A 484 -20.96 -11.64 5.11
C LEU A 484 -19.43 -11.68 5.28
N PHE A 485 -18.91 -11.20 6.40
CA PHE A 485 -17.47 -11.15 6.70
C PHE A 485 -17.06 -12.21 7.72
N MET A 486 -18.00 -12.70 8.53
CA MET A 486 -17.74 -13.70 9.56
C MET A 486 -17.14 -14.99 8.98
N ASN A 487 -17.54 -15.36 7.76
CA ASN A 487 -16.95 -16.48 7.02
C ASN A 487 -15.45 -16.29 6.68
N LEU A 488 -14.95 -15.06 6.71
CA LEU A 488 -13.55 -14.71 6.48
C LEU A 488 -12.77 -14.44 7.78
N LYS A 489 -13.41 -14.60 8.95
CA LYS A 489 -12.80 -14.32 10.26
C LYS A 489 -11.41 -14.97 10.41
N ASP A 490 -11.32 -16.24 10.02
CA ASP A 490 -10.10 -17.06 10.06
C ASP A 490 -8.93 -16.52 9.22
N LEU A 491 -9.21 -15.64 8.25
CA LEU A 491 -8.19 -14.99 7.42
C LEU A 491 -7.77 -13.62 7.97
N LEU A 492 -8.72 -12.93 8.62
CA LEU A 492 -8.61 -11.52 8.99
C LEU A 492 -8.12 -11.33 10.44
N VAL A 493 -8.50 -12.25 11.33
CA VAL A 493 -8.29 -12.12 12.78
C VAL A 493 -7.46 -13.30 13.27
N LYS A 494 -6.45 -13.00 14.09
CA LYS A 494 -5.70 -14.02 14.80
C LYS A 494 -6.59 -14.71 15.82
N LYS A 495 -6.56 -16.05 15.84
CA LYS A 495 -7.26 -16.83 16.86
C LYS A 495 -6.52 -16.78 18.21
N ASP A 496 -5.20 -16.88 18.14
CA ASP A 496 -4.25 -16.85 19.27
C ASP A 496 -3.01 -16.03 18.88
N ASP A 497 -2.18 -15.61 19.84
CA ASP A 497 -1.01 -14.75 19.56
C ASP A 497 -0.02 -15.36 18.54
N ASP A 498 0.10 -16.69 18.54
CA ASP A 498 0.94 -17.49 17.63
C ASP A 498 0.30 -17.77 16.26
N SER A 499 -0.99 -17.46 16.07
CA SER A 499 -1.65 -17.72 14.80
C SER A 499 -1.22 -16.72 13.72
N LEU A 500 -0.97 -17.23 12.51
CA LEU A 500 -0.62 -16.42 11.36
C LEU A 500 -1.85 -15.69 10.82
N VAL A 501 -1.66 -14.44 10.41
CA VAL A 501 -2.64 -13.69 9.63
C VAL A 501 -2.38 -13.97 8.16
N TYR A 502 -3.38 -14.48 7.45
CA TYR A 502 -3.22 -14.92 6.06
C TYR A 502 -3.49 -13.82 5.03
N VAL A 503 -4.27 -12.81 5.40
CA VAL A 503 -4.67 -11.71 4.52
C VAL A 503 -4.21 -10.39 5.13
N ASP A 504 -3.45 -9.61 4.37
CA ASP A 504 -3.00 -8.28 4.74
C ASP A 504 -4.17 -7.29 4.76
N SER A 505 -4.95 -7.26 3.67
CA SER A 505 -6.07 -6.33 3.49
C SER A 505 -7.29 -6.97 2.80
N LEU A 506 -8.48 -6.53 3.22
CA LEU A 506 -9.76 -6.84 2.61
C LEU A 506 -10.24 -5.62 1.82
N ILE A 507 -10.19 -5.70 0.50
CA ILE A 507 -10.56 -4.60 -0.38
C ILE A 507 -12.01 -4.78 -0.80
N VAL A 508 -12.83 -3.73 -0.71
CA VAL A 508 -14.29 -3.83 -0.94
C VAL A 508 -14.74 -2.74 -1.91
N PHE A 509 -15.31 -3.11 -3.06
CA PHE A 509 -15.94 -2.14 -3.96
C PHE A 509 -17.22 -1.58 -3.36
N LEU A 510 -17.28 -0.26 -3.24
CA LEU A 510 -18.49 0.43 -2.79
C LEU A 510 -19.33 0.85 -3.99
N SER A 511 -20.61 0.51 -3.93
CA SER A 511 -21.62 1.02 -4.85
C SER A 511 -21.95 2.48 -4.54
N GLU A 512 -22.11 3.29 -5.58
CA GLU A 512 -22.62 4.66 -5.43
C GLU A 512 -24.12 4.64 -5.09
N PRO A 513 -24.61 5.56 -4.24
CA PRO A 513 -23.90 6.68 -3.63
C PRO A 513 -23.15 6.25 -2.37
N THR A 514 -21.91 6.70 -2.23
CA THR A 514 -21.02 6.36 -1.10
C THR A 514 -21.49 6.94 0.25
N THR A 515 -22.40 7.93 0.24
CA THR A 515 -22.88 8.62 1.46
C THR A 515 -23.37 7.64 2.53
N ASP A 516 -24.14 6.64 2.11
CA ASP A 516 -24.75 5.67 3.02
C ASP A 516 -24.04 4.31 2.94
N THR A 517 -23.61 3.87 1.76
CA THR A 517 -22.94 2.57 1.58
C THR A 517 -21.70 2.43 2.48
N LYS A 518 -20.90 3.50 2.65
CA LYS A 518 -19.73 3.46 3.55
C LYS A 518 -20.09 3.24 5.02
N LYS A 519 -21.22 3.81 5.46
CA LYS A 519 -21.72 3.67 6.83
C LYS A 519 -22.32 2.30 7.04
N LYS A 520 -23.04 1.78 6.05
CA LYS A 520 -23.58 0.41 6.05
C LYS A 520 -22.45 -0.62 6.10
N LEU A 521 -21.39 -0.44 5.31
CA LEU A 521 -20.20 -1.30 5.37
C LEU A 521 -19.59 -1.32 6.78
N ARG A 522 -19.40 -0.14 7.39
CA ARG A 522 -18.90 -0.05 8.76
C ARG A 522 -19.85 -0.76 9.73
N SER A 523 -21.14 -0.40 9.73
CA SER A 523 -22.15 -1.02 10.62
C SER A 523 -22.12 -2.53 10.50
N LYS A 524 -22.08 -3.05 9.27
CA LYS A 524 -22.06 -4.49 9.01
C LYS A 524 -20.87 -5.20 9.67
N ILE A 525 -19.69 -4.59 9.62
CA ILE A 525 -18.50 -5.10 10.31
C ILE A 525 -18.65 -4.98 11.83
N GLU A 526 -19.24 -3.89 12.34
CA GLU A 526 -19.46 -3.71 13.78
C GLU A 526 -20.52 -4.65 14.36
N ASP A 527 -21.47 -5.09 13.53
CA ASP A 527 -22.52 -6.04 13.90
C ASP A 527 -21.99 -7.48 13.92
N GLU A 528 -21.08 -7.84 12.99
CA GLU A 528 -20.51 -9.20 12.89
C GLU A 528 -19.32 -9.45 13.83
N PHE A 529 -18.56 -8.40 14.16
CA PHE A 529 -17.38 -8.51 15.02
C PHE A 529 -17.50 -7.63 16.26
N SER A 530 -16.97 -8.11 17.38
CA SER A 530 -16.99 -7.37 18.65
C SER A 530 -15.58 -7.09 19.18
N GLY A 531 -15.48 -6.12 20.11
CA GLY A 531 -14.24 -5.82 20.84
C GLY A 531 -13.02 -5.54 19.94
N LYS A 532 -11.92 -6.26 20.23
CA LYS A 532 -10.63 -6.15 19.51
C LYS A 532 -10.73 -6.65 18.06
N GLU A 533 -11.54 -7.68 17.79
CA GLU A 533 -11.69 -8.26 16.45
C GLU A 533 -12.26 -7.22 15.48
N ARG A 534 -13.30 -6.49 15.92
CA ARG A 534 -13.90 -5.38 15.16
C ARG A 534 -12.89 -4.34 14.72
N MET A 535 -12.04 -3.90 15.65
CA MET A 535 -10.99 -2.93 15.35
C MET A 535 -9.99 -3.50 14.34
N LEU A 536 -9.55 -4.75 14.52
CA LEU A 536 -8.61 -5.40 13.60
C LEU A 536 -9.18 -5.55 12.19
N VAL A 537 -10.45 -5.94 12.05
CA VAL A 537 -11.11 -6.07 10.75
C VAL A 537 -11.27 -4.70 10.09
N LEU A 538 -11.75 -3.67 10.80
CA LEU A 538 -11.85 -2.31 10.27
C LEU A 538 -10.49 -1.79 9.78
N ARG A 539 -9.41 -2.05 10.53
CA ARG A 539 -8.02 -1.71 10.16
C ARG A 539 -7.39 -2.62 9.11
N LYS A 540 -8.16 -3.54 8.53
CA LYS A 540 -7.78 -4.33 7.35
C LYS A 540 -8.63 -4.02 6.13
N VAL A 541 -9.79 -3.37 6.30
CA VAL A 541 -10.70 -3.08 5.19
C VAL A 541 -10.24 -1.84 4.45
N ILE A 542 -10.20 -1.91 3.11
CA ILE A 542 -9.91 -0.79 2.21
C ILE A 542 -11.11 -0.63 1.27
N PRO A 543 -12.00 0.34 1.52
CA PRO A 543 -13.11 0.62 0.62
C PRO A 543 -12.62 1.25 -0.69
N VAL A 544 -13.15 0.81 -1.83
CA VAL A 544 -12.80 1.30 -3.16
C VAL A 544 -13.93 2.18 -3.70
N ILE A 545 -13.57 3.36 -4.19
CA ILE A 545 -14.49 4.31 -4.84
C ILE A 545 -13.93 4.77 -6.19
N THR A 546 -14.78 5.35 -7.02
CA THR A 546 -14.33 6.02 -8.25
C THR A 546 -13.79 7.42 -7.93
N PRO A 547 -12.64 7.82 -8.49
CA PRO A 547 -12.17 9.21 -8.39
C PRO A 547 -12.90 10.14 -9.36
N HIS A 548 -13.68 9.62 -10.31
CA HIS A 548 -14.32 10.41 -11.37
C HIS A 548 -15.75 10.82 -11.02
N GLY A 549 -16.25 11.86 -11.70
CA GLY A 549 -17.67 12.26 -11.64
C GLY A 549 -18.08 13.17 -10.46
N HIS A 550 -17.14 13.56 -9.60
CA HIS A 550 -17.42 14.37 -8.39
C HIS A 550 -17.48 15.89 -8.64
N GLU A 551 -17.23 16.37 -9.87
CA GLU A 551 -17.26 17.80 -10.19
C GLU A 551 -18.68 18.40 -10.04
N LYS A 552 -19.70 17.58 -10.35
CA LYS A 552 -21.13 17.93 -10.33
C LYS A 552 -21.85 17.43 -9.07
N ASP A 553 -21.11 17.21 -7.99
CA ASP A 553 -21.67 16.78 -6.72
C ASP A 553 -22.78 17.73 -6.22
N PRO A 554 -23.96 17.23 -5.81
CA PRO A 554 -25.06 18.07 -5.34
C PRO A 554 -24.72 18.95 -4.13
N LYS A 555 -23.71 18.55 -3.33
CA LYS A 555 -23.24 19.27 -2.14
C LYS A 555 -22.16 20.31 -2.43
N GLY A 556 -21.69 20.40 -3.68
CA GLY A 556 -20.57 21.23 -4.10
C GLY A 556 -19.44 20.39 -4.68
N THR A 557 -18.63 20.99 -5.55
CA THR A 557 -17.55 20.35 -6.31
C THR A 557 -16.59 19.57 -5.41
N TYR A 558 -16.55 18.24 -5.58
CA TYR A 558 -15.77 17.26 -4.79
C TYR A 558 -16.09 17.20 -3.29
N GLU A 559 -17.20 17.77 -2.82
CA GLU A 559 -17.52 17.77 -1.39
C GLU A 559 -17.88 16.36 -0.88
N GLN A 560 -18.55 15.54 -1.69
CA GLN A 560 -18.82 14.16 -1.28
C GLN A 560 -17.54 13.34 -1.22
N PHE A 561 -16.68 13.45 -2.24
CA PHE A 561 -15.38 12.79 -2.28
C PHE A 561 -14.50 13.14 -1.06
N LYS A 562 -14.40 14.43 -0.69
CA LYS A 562 -13.66 14.85 0.52
C LYS A 562 -14.24 14.24 1.80
N HIS A 563 -15.57 14.21 1.93
CA HIS A 563 -16.22 13.56 3.07
C HIS A 563 -16.00 12.05 3.11
N ASP A 564 -15.85 11.40 1.95
CA ASP A 564 -15.50 10.00 1.86
C ASP A 564 -14.06 9.77 2.32
N LEU A 565 -13.10 10.57 1.85
CA LEU A 565 -11.70 10.51 2.29
C LEU A 565 -11.55 10.66 3.81
N ILE A 566 -12.18 11.70 4.40
CA ILE A 566 -12.15 11.93 5.86
C ILE A 566 -12.74 10.72 6.60
N TYR A 567 -13.87 10.19 6.11
CA TYR A 567 -14.50 9.05 6.72
C TYR A 567 -13.62 7.80 6.62
N PHE A 568 -13.01 7.53 5.47
CA PHE A 568 -12.20 6.34 5.28
C PHE A 568 -10.92 6.37 6.11
N ASN A 569 -10.21 7.49 6.13
CA ASN A 569 -9.02 7.68 6.95
C ASN A 569 -9.27 7.42 8.45
N ASN A 570 -10.45 7.79 8.94
CA ASN A 570 -10.78 7.64 10.37
C ASN A 570 -11.29 6.26 10.74
N ASN A 571 -11.83 5.48 9.79
CA ASN A 571 -12.59 4.26 10.10
C ASN A 571 -12.02 2.99 9.51
N PHE A 572 -11.14 3.09 8.51
CA PHE A 572 -10.65 1.95 7.73
C PHE A 572 -9.12 1.95 7.64
N ALA A 573 -8.55 1.00 6.90
CA ALA A 573 -7.11 0.85 6.68
C ALA A 573 -6.54 1.77 5.58
N GLY A 574 -7.41 2.56 4.95
CA GLY A 574 -7.07 3.32 3.76
C GLY A 574 -8.26 3.53 2.82
N ILE A 575 -7.93 3.87 1.57
CA ILE A 575 -8.88 4.05 0.47
C ILE A 575 -8.34 3.39 -0.80
N GLY A 576 -9.23 2.77 -1.57
CA GLY A 576 -8.98 2.32 -2.93
C GLY A 576 -9.58 3.26 -3.98
N LEU A 577 -8.91 3.41 -5.12
CA LEU A 577 -9.35 4.19 -6.27
C LEU A 577 -9.46 3.28 -7.49
N TRP A 578 -10.65 3.23 -8.08
CA TRP A 578 -10.90 2.50 -9.32
C TRP A 578 -11.56 3.39 -10.39
N PRO A 579 -10.94 3.51 -11.58
CA PRO A 579 -9.55 3.21 -11.86
C PRO A 579 -8.62 4.20 -11.12
N VAL A 580 -7.33 3.94 -11.17
CA VAL A 580 -6.32 4.89 -10.69
C VAL A 580 -6.41 6.19 -11.52
N PRO A 581 -6.38 7.37 -10.88
CA PRO A 581 -6.43 8.64 -11.60
C PRO A 581 -5.18 8.83 -12.48
N LEU A 582 -5.39 9.24 -13.72
CA LEU A 582 -4.33 9.56 -14.67
C LEU A 582 -4.07 11.07 -14.66
N ILE A 583 -2.85 11.51 -14.98
CA ILE A 583 -2.50 12.94 -15.06
C ILE A 583 -3.31 13.65 -16.15
N SER A 584 -3.71 12.92 -17.19
CA SER A 584 -4.55 13.44 -18.27
C SER A 584 -6.01 13.66 -17.88
N ASP A 585 -6.44 13.14 -16.73
CA ASP A 585 -7.83 13.27 -16.30
C ASP A 585 -8.11 14.71 -15.87
N ALA A 586 -9.29 15.23 -16.21
CA ALA A 586 -9.66 16.62 -15.94
C ALA A 586 -9.70 16.95 -14.44
N ASP A 587 -9.91 15.93 -13.61
CA ASP A 587 -10.07 16.00 -12.16
C ASP A 587 -8.81 15.60 -11.38
N ALA A 588 -7.73 15.18 -12.07
CA ALA A 588 -6.53 14.62 -11.46
C ALA A 588 -5.92 15.51 -10.37
N ASP A 589 -5.82 16.82 -10.62
CA ASP A 589 -5.28 17.80 -9.68
C ASP A 589 -6.15 17.97 -8.44
N ALA A 590 -7.48 17.98 -8.60
CA ALA A 590 -8.43 18.14 -7.50
C ALA A 590 -8.41 16.91 -6.60
N ILE A 591 -8.42 15.71 -7.21
CA ILE A 591 -8.31 14.43 -6.51
C ILE A 591 -6.98 14.31 -5.77
N ALA A 592 -5.86 14.64 -6.42
CA ALA A 592 -4.54 14.61 -5.80
C ALA A 592 -4.47 15.51 -4.56
N LYS A 593 -5.00 16.72 -4.65
CA LYS A 593 -5.03 17.68 -3.52
C LYS A 593 -5.89 17.18 -2.37
N ALA A 594 -7.03 16.55 -2.67
CA ALA A 594 -7.93 16.02 -1.66
C ALA A 594 -7.31 14.83 -0.92
N ILE A 595 -6.66 13.92 -1.63
CA ILE A 595 -5.92 12.78 -1.04
C ILE A 595 -4.76 13.29 -0.19
N ASP A 596 -3.95 14.20 -0.73
CA ASP A 596 -2.81 14.81 -0.02
C ASP A 596 -3.25 15.48 1.28
N ALA A 597 -4.35 16.24 1.25
CA ALA A 597 -4.86 16.92 2.43
C ALA A 597 -5.26 15.97 3.57
N GLN A 598 -5.69 14.74 3.23
CA GLN A 598 -6.25 13.80 4.20
C GLN A 598 -5.27 12.70 4.64
N PHE A 599 -4.49 12.15 3.71
CA PHE A 599 -3.67 10.97 3.95
C PHE A 599 -2.18 11.28 4.11
N SER A 600 -1.68 12.43 3.63
CA SER A 600 -0.25 12.72 3.76
C SER A 600 0.12 12.88 5.23
N ILE A 601 1.13 12.12 5.68
CA ILE A 601 1.70 12.31 7.01
C ILE A 601 2.34 13.70 6.99
N LYS A 602 1.72 14.64 7.71
CA LYS A 602 2.39 15.88 8.12
C LYS A 602 3.51 15.43 9.03
N SER A 603 4.68 15.31 8.43
CA SER A 603 5.84 14.65 8.97
C SER A 603 6.15 15.22 10.34
N GLY A 604 6.32 14.34 11.33
CA GLY A 604 6.57 14.73 12.72
C GLY A 604 7.80 15.62 12.88
N ASN A 605 8.01 16.14 14.10
CA ASN A 605 8.94 17.21 14.53
C ASN A 605 10.44 17.11 14.14
N GLY A 606 10.84 16.26 13.19
CA GLY A 606 12.20 16.13 12.67
C GLY A 606 12.58 17.23 11.69
N VAL A 607 13.80 17.78 11.86
CA VAL A 607 14.35 18.84 10.99
C VAL A 607 14.42 18.42 9.51
N LEU A 608 14.76 17.16 9.22
CA LEU A 608 14.88 16.65 7.84
C LEU A 608 13.52 16.51 7.15
N ASN A 609 12.50 16.16 7.92
CA ASN A 609 11.12 16.03 7.48
C ASN A 609 10.54 17.39 7.07
N ALA A 610 10.77 18.42 7.89
CA ALA A 610 10.43 19.80 7.55
C ALA A 610 11.10 20.31 6.26
N ILE A 611 12.30 19.82 5.91
CA ILE A 611 12.96 20.15 4.64
C ILE A 611 12.22 19.51 3.46
N SER A 612 11.79 18.25 3.58
CA SER A 612 11.01 17.57 2.54
C SER A 612 9.70 18.31 2.24
N GLU A 613 8.97 18.68 3.30
CA GLU A 613 7.70 19.42 3.18
C GLU A 613 7.89 20.83 2.62
N LYS A 614 8.96 21.52 3.01
CA LYS A 614 9.23 22.88 2.55
C LYS A 614 9.67 22.93 1.08
N TYR A 615 10.26 21.85 0.57
CA TYR A 615 10.80 21.77 -0.79
C TYR A 615 10.26 20.55 -1.57
N PRO A 616 8.94 20.43 -1.78
CA PRO A 616 8.34 19.25 -2.41
C PRO A 616 8.79 19.10 -3.88
N ARG A 617 9.07 20.21 -4.56
CA ARG A 617 9.65 20.21 -5.93
C ARG A 617 11.02 19.53 -5.98
N LEU A 618 11.84 19.70 -4.93
CA LEU A 618 13.14 19.06 -4.86
C LEU A 618 12.98 17.54 -4.77
N CYS A 619 12.06 17.05 -3.94
CA CYS A 619 11.82 15.61 -3.84
C CYS A 619 11.08 15.04 -5.05
N LYS A 620 10.17 15.79 -5.69
CA LYS A 620 9.56 15.43 -6.98
C LYS A 620 10.61 15.20 -8.07
N TYR A 621 11.68 16.01 -8.09
CA TYR A 621 12.81 15.81 -9.00
C TYR A 621 13.78 14.70 -8.54
N ALA A 622 14.11 14.67 -7.25
CA ALA A 622 15.14 13.80 -6.72
C ALA A 622 14.71 12.33 -6.68
N CYS A 623 13.42 12.06 -6.43
CA CYS A 623 12.87 10.72 -6.32
C CYS A 623 13.03 9.89 -7.62
N PRO A 624 12.58 10.35 -8.81
CA PRO A 624 12.81 9.62 -10.06
C PRO A 624 14.30 9.59 -10.42
N ASN A 625 15.09 10.58 -10.02
CA ASN A 625 16.52 10.67 -10.31
C ASN A 625 17.43 10.10 -9.22
N ARG A 626 16.89 9.30 -8.27
CA ARG A 626 17.63 8.88 -7.07
C ARG A 626 18.92 8.12 -7.37
N LYS A 627 18.89 7.22 -8.35
CA LYS A 627 20.08 6.45 -8.75
C LYS A 627 21.18 7.37 -9.31
N VAL A 628 20.78 8.38 -10.09
CA VAL A 628 21.72 9.38 -10.64
C VAL A 628 22.30 10.24 -9.53
N LEU A 629 21.48 10.67 -8.57
CA LEU A 629 21.96 11.44 -7.40
C LEU A 629 22.93 10.63 -6.55
N ARG A 630 22.68 9.33 -6.32
CA ARG A 630 23.63 8.46 -5.62
C ARG A 630 24.92 8.30 -6.41
N LEU A 631 24.85 8.02 -7.71
CA LEU A 631 26.05 7.88 -8.54
C LEU A 631 26.84 9.19 -8.60
N MET A 632 26.16 10.33 -8.66
CA MET A 632 26.78 11.65 -8.57
C MET A 632 27.47 11.83 -7.21
N PHE A 633 26.80 11.47 -6.11
CA PHE A 633 27.40 11.52 -4.77
C PHE A 633 28.63 10.61 -4.66
N ASP A 634 28.54 9.35 -5.09
CA ASP A 634 29.63 8.38 -5.05
C ASP A 634 30.79 8.83 -5.93
N GLY A 635 30.52 9.33 -7.14
CA GLY A 635 31.52 9.92 -8.02
C GLY A 635 32.20 11.13 -7.37
N LEU A 636 31.42 12.01 -6.73
CA LEU A 636 31.97 13.15 -6.01
C LEU A 636 32.84 12.71 -4.81
N LEU A 637 32.41 11.67 -4.09
CA LEU A 637 33.14 11.09 -2.96
C LEU A 637 34.46 10.46 -3.42
N ILE A 638 34.45 9.66 -4.50
CA ILE A 638 35.65 9.03 -5.06
C ILE A 638 36.65 10.08 -5.51
N LEU A 639 36.19 11.14 -6.19
CA LEU A 639 37.06 12.22 -6.65
C LEU A 639 37.72 12.97 -5.47
N ILE A 640 36.98 13.28 -4.40
CA ILE A 640 37.57 13.99 -3.24
C ILE A 640 38.50 13.09 -2.42
N VAL A 641 38.14 11.82 -2.24
CA VAL A 641 39.00 10.84 -1.55
C VAL A 641 40.26 10.58 -2.38
N GLY A 642 40.12 10.36 -3.68
CA GLY A 642 41.24 10.19 -4.60
C GLY A 642 42.16 11.40 -4.63
N TYR A 643 41.59 12.62 -4.67
CA TYR A 643 42.35 13.85 -4.54
C TYR A 643 43.10 13.92 -3.20
N GLY A 644 42.42 13.62 -2.09
CA GLY A 644 43.01 13.62 -0.75
C GLY A 644 44.19 12.66 -0.64
N VAL A 645 44.04 11.43 -1.13
CA VAL A 645 45.11 10.42 -1.16
C VAL A 645 46.28 10.91 -2.01
N LEU A 646 46.04 11.40 -3.23
CA LEU A 646 47.10 11.92 -4.11
C LEU A 646 47.79 13.15 -3.52
N ALA A 647 47.06 14.01 -2.81
CA ALA A 647 47.60 15.19 -2.15
C ALA A 647 48.57 14.83 -1.00
N ILE A 648 48.36 13.69 -0.31
CA ILE A 648 49.33 13.18 0.67
C ILE A 648 50.68 12.95 0.01
N PHE A 649 50.71 12.37 -1.19
CA PHE A 649 51.97 12.04 -1.88
C PHE A 649 52.54 13.20 -2.72
N SER A 650 51.72 14.15 -3.16
CA SER A 650 52.15 15.24 -4.06
C SER A 650 52.09 16.62 -3.42
N ARG A 651 53.26 17.27 -3.28
CA ARG A 651 53.33 18.69 -2.83
C ARG A 651 52.67 19.66 -3.81
N ARG A 652 52.62 19.32 -5.10
CA ARG A 652 52.03 20.19 -6.14
C ARG A 652 50.51 20.28 -5.98
N LEU A 653 49.85 19.15 -5.71
CA LEU A 653 48.41 19.11 -5.42
C LEU A 653 48.08 19.87 -4.13
N ARG A 654 48.88 19.73 -3.07
CA ARG A 654 48.70 20.55 -1.86
C ARG A 654 48.78 22.06 -2.12
N ARG A 655 49.78 22.50 -2.91
CA ARG A 655 49.89 23.92 -3.29
C ARG A 655 48.71 24.38 -4.14
N PHE A 656 48.21 23.52 -5.02
CA PHE A 656 47.01 23.79 -5.81
C PHE A 656 45.79 23.97 -4.90
N TYR A 657 45.55 23.06 -3.95
CA TYR A 657 44.48 23.19 -2.94
C TYR A 657 44.55 24.52 -2.20
N ASN A 658 45.73 24.92 -1.71
CA ASN A 658 45.86 26.17 -0.96
C ASN A 658 45.63 27.41 -1.82
N ARG A 659 46.09 27.41 -3.07
CA ARG A 659 45.85 28.52 -4.00
C ARG A 659 44.38 28.59 -4.44
N HIS A 660 43.69 27.45 -4.51
CA HIS A 660 42.38 27.30 -5.15
C HIS A 660 41.33 26.75 -4.17
N SER A 661 41.50 27.05 -2.88
CA SER A 661 40.69 26.46 -1.79
C SER A 661 39.19 26.76 -1.91
N ILE A 662 38.81 27.86 -2.57
CA ILE A 662 37.41 28.20 -2.82
C ILE A 662 36.68 27.15 -3.68
N TYR A 663 37.35 26.58 -4.69
CA TYR A 663 36.75 25.56 -5.55
C TYR A 663 36.47 24.27 -4.77
N PHE A 664 37.37 23.89 -3.86
CA PHE A 664 37.15 22.73 -2.98
C PHE A 664 36.00 22.95 -2.01
N LYS A 665 35.83 24.17 -1.48
CA LYS A 665 34.67 24.50 -0.62
C LYS A 665 33.36 24.42 -1.40
N LEU A 666 33.31 24.98 -2.61
CA LEU A 666 32.15 24.89 -3.49
C LEU A 666 31.83 23.43 -3.86
N TYR A 667 32.86 22.63 -4.13
CA TYR A 667 32.73 21.21 -4.39
C TYR A 667 32.14 20.45 -3.19
N MET A 668 32.68 20.67 -1.99
CA MET A 668 32.16 20.05 -0.77
C MET A 668 30.72 20.48 -0.50
N PHE A 669 30.38 21.75 -0.74
CA PHE A 669 29.02 22.24 -0.62
C PHE A 669 28.08 21.53 -1.61
N ALA A 670 28.47 21.42 -2.88
CA ALA A 670 27.69 20.69 -3.88
C ALA A 670 27.50 19.21 -3.48
N MET A 671 28.56 18.55 -3.01
CA MET A 671 28.49 17.17 -2.51
C MET A 671 27.53 17.03 -1.33
N VAL A 672 27.58 17.93 -0.35
CA VAL A 672 26.65 17.94 0.79
C VAL A 672 25.22 18.19 0.31
N MET A 673 25.00 19.09 -0.65
CA MET A 673 23.65 19.33 -1.18
C MET A 673 23.09 18.10 -1.89
N VAL A 674 23.88 17.42 -2.73
CA VAL A 674 23.49 16.16 -3.38
C VAL A 674 23.21 15.07 -2.34
N PHE A 675 24.10 14.94 -1.35
CA PHE A 675 23.94 13.98 -0.26
C PHE A 675 22.67 14.24 0.54
N MET A 676 22.43 15.48 0.97
CA MET A 676 21.24 15.85 1.74
C MET A 676 19.96 15.66 0.93
N THR A 677 19.98 16.01 -0.36
CA THR A 677 18.85 15.77 -1.26
C THR A 677 18.54 14.28 -1.39
N SER A 678 19.58 13.44 -1.56
CA SER A 678 19.42 11.98 -1.54
C SER A 678 18.91 11.52 -0.17
N LEU A 679 19.52 11.93 0.92
CA LEU A 679 19.17 11.49 2.28
C LEU A 679 17.71 11.82 2.66
N VAL A 680 17.21 12.99 2.23
CA VAL A 680 15.85 13.45 2.53
C VAL A 680 14.82 12.78 1.60
N CYS A 681 15.09 12.75 0.29
CA CYS A 681 14.08 12.34 -0.68
C CYS A 681 14.12 10.84 -1.05
N ASP A 682 15.23 10.14 -0.76
CA ASP A 682 15.43 8.74 -1.12
C ASP A 682 15.02 7.78 0.02
N PRO A 683 14.05 6.88 -0.22
CA PRO A 683 13.50 6.01 0.81
C PRO A 683 14.49 4.95 1.29
N PHE A 684 15.55 4.64 0.53
CA PHE A 684 16.58 3.70 0.98
C PHE A 684 17.24 4.14 2.29
N TRP A 685 17.35 5.44 2.49
CA TRP A 685 17.90 5.96 3.73
C TRP A 685 16.91 5.96 4.87
N LYS A 686 15.60 5.74 4.66
CA LYS A 686 14.54 6.02 5.65
C LYS A 686 14.82 5.39 7.02
N GLU A 687 15.10 4.09 7.06
CA GLU A 687 15.35 3.34 8.31
C GLU A 687 16.68 3.73 8.98
N ARG A 688 17.65 4.22 8.18
CA ARG A 688 19.01 4.54 8.65
C ARG A 688 19.30 6.03 8.62
N ARG A 689 18.31 6.88 8.37
CA ARG A 689 18.50 8.28 7.98
C ARG A 689 19.19 9.05 9.08
N ASP A 690 18.69 8.91 10.31
CA ASP A 690 19.24 9.58 11.47
C ASP A 690 20.63 9.03 11.81
N ALA A 691 20.81 7.71 11.74
CA ALA A 691 22.12 7.07 11.96
C ALA A 691 23.16 7.54 10.93
N VAL A 692 22.77 7.64 9.65
CA VAL A 692 23.64 8.10 8.56
C VAL A 692 23.93 9.59 8.69
N PHE A 693 22.94 10.40 9.07
CA PHE A 693 23.11 11.84 9.31
C PHE A 693 24.05 12.10 10.49
N VAL A 694 23.82 11.45 11.63
CA VAL A 694 24.68 11.52 12.82
C VAL A 694 26.07 11.00 12.50
N GLY A 695 26.18 9.87 11.80
CA GLY A 695 27.45 9.31 11.34
C GLY A 695 28.23 10.28 10.44
N ALA A 696 27.55 10.98 9.54
CA ALA A 696 28.15 12.01 8.69
C ALA A 696 28.64 13.21 9.50
N LEU A 697 27.84 13.71 10.46
CA LEU A 697 28.24 14.79 11.36
C LEU A 697 29.45 14.43 12.20
N LEU A 698 29.47 13.23 12.79
CA LEU A 698 30.60 12.73 13.57
C LEU A 698 31.85 12.58 12.71
N SER A 699 31.71 12.12 11.46
CA SER A 699 32.82 12.01 10.51
C SER A 699 33.44 13.37 10.18
N VAL A 700 32.61 14.39 9.97
CA VAL A 700 33.07 15.77 9.74
C VAL A 700 33.76 16.34 10.99
N ALA A 701 33.17 16.14 12.18
CA ALA A 701 33.77 16.58 13.44
C ALA A 701 35.13 15.91 13.70
N ALA A 702 35.23 14.59 13.49
CA ALA A 702 36.47 13.83 13.60
C ALA A 702 37.54 14.35 12.63
N PHE A 703 37.16 14.64 11.37
CA PHE A 703 38.08 15.22 10.40
C PHE A 703 38.66 16.57 10.88
N PHE A 704 37.82 17.47 11.38
CA PHE A 704 38.29 18.76 11.92
C PHE A 704 39.15 18.60 13.19
N MET A 705 38.81 17.66 14.07
CA MET A 705 39.62 17.36 15.26
C MET A 705 41.00 16.81 14.87
N ILE A 706 41.08 15.86 13.93
CA ILE A 706 42.34 15.34 13.41
C ILE A 706 43.15 16.45 12.76
N ARG A 707 42.53 17.31 11.94
CA ARG A 707 43.20 18.46 11.31
C ARG A 707 43.75 19.44 12.36
N LYS A 708 42.98 19.76 13.39
CA LYS A 708 43.43 20.65 14.48
C LYS A 708 44.57 20.03 15.28
N TYR A 709 44.45 18.75 15.64
CA TYR A 709 45.48 18.00 16.37
C TYR A 709 46.80 17.93 15.58
N THR A 710 46.72 17.59 14.29
CA THR A 710 47.89 17.51 13.42
C THR A 710 48.53 18.87 13.21
N SER A 711 47.74 19.95 13.02
CA SER A 711 48.24 21.32 12.93
C SER A 711 48.91 21.80 14.23
N ALA A 712 48.44 21.34 15.39
CA ALA A 712 49.07 21.68 16.67
C ALA A 712 50.42 20.95 16.86
N LYS A 713 50.51 19.69 16.40
CA LYS A 713 51.69 18.85 16.61
C LYS A 713 52.80 19.06 15.58
N GLN A 714 52.47 19.38 14.33
CA GLN A 714 53.43 19.45 13.22
C GLN A 714 53.71 20.90 12.77
N GLY A 715 53.21 21.91 13.49
CA GLY A 715 53.06 23.27 12.96
C GLY A 715 51.92 23.34 11.94
N ALA A 716 51.55 24.53 11.47
CA ALA A 716 50.47 24.72 10.50
C ALA A 716 50.69 23.81 9.29
N LEU A 717 49.97 22.68 9.25
CA LEU A 717 49.95 21.82 8.09
C LEU A 717 49.25 22.63 6.98
N PRO A 718 49.90 22.81 5.82
CA PRO A 718 49.29 23.50 4.70
C PRO A 718 47.99 22.84 4.27
#